data_AF-A0A8C8ANN9-F1
#
_entry.id   AF-A0A8C8ANN9-F1
#
_cell.length_a   1.000
_cell.length_b   1.000
_cell.length_c   1.000
_cell.angle_alpha   90.00
_cell.angle_beta   90.00
_cell.angle_gamma   90.00
#
_symmetry.space_group_name_H-M   'P 1'
#
loop_
_entity.id
_entity.type
_entity.pdbx_description
1 polymer ?
#
loop_
_entity_poly.entity_id
_entity_poly.type
_entity_poly.pdbx_seq_one_letter_code
_entity_poly.pdbx_strand_id
1 'polypeptide(L)'
;MTPQDLRERSMNTSAGSPRCAKDSAAETDSLLWHCSREQLKSLPRAELEGRLESTLIIIEALSLQLRDWQESQRPLPRVGPAEQRDALTQTDVTHPKGEEEIYHHLYLELWRKMEVLQRQRGAEQDLQRELGLAAAGMSAWSRQCLLFRSLVDAAFQRLQDEQGILAQEREQARALVSRCQAVLEKVPGKLRSCLEERDAMRQRADEALRAKEEGDRFLEAFRTHASAQISARDQSLASQRELRVLLVDAINQQASLAAEGQHFREFIDSTFENLEKERRALDEDREQVRALVSRCQTVLEKVPGKLRSCLEERDAMRQRVDEALQAKEEASCKLEETSVALQDTLAQLEQLTVANSRLSTDLSSLMTNLANVEQERDGLCQELREVTECREFLNQENHMSRMQLLEVEARLKLTLDSLQELSLQYQELMDSQQRLREEEATLGKELETTKAELLDLQLKRDKVSWISADIAESKMRLQELADCLRAALQEEDDDAPSRSRAWTPAPRTPGWQTPRPAWTPACRTPARRTPYRAGDSFVGSVLKAVLGKDADEATGGGSAFTKDKLPSTPKPIEPEDGLLESVKELRATVSNLTMLSSRIEDLEQSKFKALQTEISDLQLRLETVTAESQEKIDAQSATIAKLNKALRGKLENEKELQDVVKQQEERMLQLIDKSAEVTRLNGEVSQLKRSLQRAETEAKVLWEEMRGQELKVDTAYIQERVLLRQEVDKLRLMLLEKEDENLLLSDKYREQVQGLEMRLHHTHKVLRTHEEMQEKMKEVLLAVPDLAAGCQEFHSLLRYLGQKPASGSKEAAEPL
;
A
#
# COMPACT_ATOMS: atom_id res chain seq x y z
N MET A 1 16.27 -19.27 -63.74
CA MET A 1 16.69 -18.35 -64.81
C MET A 1 18.15 -17.99 -64.58
N THR A 2 19.02 -18.70 -65.28
CA THR A 2 20.45 -18.45 -65.52
C THR A 2 20.61 -17.25 -66.49
N PRO A 3 21.83 -16.82 -66.95
CA PRO A 3 23.20 -17.20 -66.55
C PRO A 3 24.25 -16.03 -66.54
N GLN A 4 25.53 -16.35 -66.25
CA GLN A 4 26.78 -15.94 -67.00
C GLN A 4 27.10 -14.42 -67.27
N ASP A 5 28.35 -13.96 -67.48
CA ASP A 5 29.64 -14.66 -67.62
C ASP A 5 30.90 -13.77 -67.43
N LEU A 6 32.00 -14.44 -67.05
CA LEU A 6 33.38 -14.40 -67.60
C LEU A 6 34.16 -13.11 -68.04
N ARG A 7 35.49 -13.24 -67.83
CA ARG A 7 36.63 -12.84 -68.72
C ARG A 7 37.07 -11.35 -68.73
N GLU A 8 38.33 -11.00 -69.04
CA GLU A 8 39.46 -11.76 -69.64
C GLU A 8 40.87 -11.16 -69.40
N ARG A 9 41.91 -11.94 -69.75
CA ARG A 9 43.27 -11.56 -70.24
C ARG A 9 44.27 -10.90 -69.26
N SER A 10 45.60 -11.11 -69.40
CA SER A 10 46.36 -12.13 -70.15
C SER A 10 47.86 -12.17 -69.75
N MET A 11 48.42 -13.39 -69.70
CA MET A 11 49.66 -13.86 -70.37
C MET A 11 50.90 -12.94 -70.42
N ASN A 12 52.06 -13.44 -69.93
CA ASN A 12 53.25 -13.79 -70.75
C ASN A 12 54.48 -14.22 -69.89
N THR A 13 54.83 -15.51 -70.01
CA THR A 13 56.18 -16.09 -70.26
C THR A 13 57.44 -15.41 -69.65
N SER A 14 58.16 -16.02 -68.70
CA SER A 14 59.12 -17.15 -68.85
C SER A 14 60.58 -16.74 -69.20
N ALA A 15 61.49 -16.86 -68.21
CA ALA A 15 62.87 -17.39 -68.35
C ALA A 15 63.65 -17.30 -67.02
N GLY A 16 64.53 -18.27 -66.73
CA GLY A 16 65.69 -18.07 -65.85
C GLY A 16 65.65 -18.70 -64.44
N SER A 17 66.52 -19.69 -64.24
CA SER A 17 67.02 -20.18 -62.94
C SER A 17 68.54 -20.35 -63.10
N PRO A 18 69.39 -20.47 -62.05
CA PRO A 18 69.24 -20.12 -60.63
C PRO A 18 70.40 -19.24 -60.09
N ARG A 19 70.45 -19.04 -58.76
CA ARG A 19 71.60 -18.58 -57.93
C ARG A 19 72.17 -17.17 -58.19
N CYS A 20 71.96 -16.31 -57.20
CA CYS A 20 73.06 -15.52 -56.64
C CYS A 20 72.93 -15.55 -55.12
N ALA A 21 73.77 -16.34 -54.45
CA ALA A 21 74.04 -16.09 -53.04
C ALA A 21 74.85 -14.79 -53.01
N LYS A 22 74.28 -13.71 -52.47
CA LYS A 22 75.07 -12.52 -52.19
C LYS A 22 75.94 -12.83 -50.99
N ASP A 23 77.24 -12.96 -51.23
CA ASP A 23 78.24 -13.02 -50.18
C ASP A 23 78.34 -11.65 -49.49
N SER A 24 77.42 -11.34 -48.59
CA SER A 24 77.38 -10.10 -47.80
C SER A 24 78.51 -9.97 -46.77
N ALA A 25 79.52 -10.85 -46.82
CA ALA A 25 80.66 -10.89 -45.90
C ALA A 25 81.72 -9.79 -46.14
N ALA A 26 81.53 -8.93 -47.15
CA ALA A 26 82.47 -7.86 -47.51
C ALA A 26 81.87 -6.44 -47.57
N GLU A 27 80.57 -6.27 -47.32
CA GLU A 27 79.89 -4.96 -47.33
C GLU A 27 79.79 -4.38 -45.91
N THR A 28 80.86 -3.72 -45.42
CA THR A 28 80.87 -3.06 -44.10
C THR A 28 79.80 -1.97 -43.94
N ASP A 29 79.31 -1.41 -45.04
CA ASP A 29 78.23 -0.40 -45.06
C ASP A 29 76.85 -0.96 -44.66
N SER A 30 76.71 -2.29 -44.52
CA SER A 30 75.45 -2.95 -44.12
C SER A 30 75.22 -2.98 -42.59
N LEU A 31 76.16 -2.52 -41.78
CA LEU A 31 76.05 -2.54 -40.31
C LEU A 31 75.22 -1.37 -39.77
N LEU A 32 74.48 -1.60 -38.68
CA LEU A 32 73.60 -0.59 -38.06
C LEU A 32 74.33 0.69 -37.63
N TRP A 33 75.62 0.60 -37.35
CA TRP A 33 76.46 1.72 -36.91
C TRP A 33 76.70 2.79 -37.99
N HIS A 34 76.42 2.48 -39.26
CA HIS A 34 76.53 3.41 -40.38
C HIS A 34 75.17 4.01 -40.82
N CYS A 35 74.07 3.67 -40.15
CA CYS A 35 72.72 4.16 -40.48
C CYS A 35 72.34 5.42 -39.68
N SER A 36 71.82 6.46 -40.35
CA SER A 36 71.29 7.65 -39.66
C SER A 36 69.94 7.39 -38.99
N ARG A 37 69.55 8.25 -38.04
CA ARG A 37 68.30 8.09 -37.28
C ARG A 37 67.04 8.24 -38.15
N GLU A 38 67.16 8.96 -39.26
CA GLU A 38 66.11 9.14 -40.27
C GLU A 38 65.98 7.88 -41.12
N GLN A 39 67.10 7.29 -41.55
CA GLN A 39 67.14 6.08 -42.39
C GLN A 39 66.56 4.85 -41.68
N LEU A 40 66.77 4.73 -40.37
CA LEU A 40 66.16 3.67 -39.54
C LEU A 40 64.61 3.68 -39.56
N LYS A 41 63.96 4.82 -39.87
CA LYS A 41 62.50 4.91 -39.96
C LYS A 41 61.95 4.55 -41.34
N SER A 42 62.79 4.54 -42.38
CA SER A 42 62.38 4.26 -43.77
C SER A 42 62.72 2.84 -44.24
N LEU A 43 63.45 2.05 -43.44
CA LEU A 43 63.81 0.67 -43.78
C LEU A 43 62.65 -0.32 -43.53
N PRO A 44 62.41 -1.29 -44.44
CA PRO A 44 61.43 -2.35 -44.22
C PRO A 44 61.89 -3.31 -43.11
N ARG A 45 60.92 -3.80 -42.32
CA ARG A 45 61.18 -4.59 -41.11
C ARG A 45 62.14 -5.77 -41.31
N ALA A 46 61.99 -6.54 -42.37
CA ALA A 46 62.84 -7.70 -42.65
C ALA A 46 64.32 -7.32 -42.89
N GLU A 47 64.58 -6.12 -43.42
CA GLU A 47 65.94 -5.62 -43.63
C GLU A 47 66.55 -5.09 -42.33
N LEU A 48 65.73 -4.47 -41.46
CA LEU A 48 66.15 -4.08 -40.11
C LEU A 48 66.50 -5.32 -39.26
N GLU A 49 65.69 -6.39 -39.34
CA GLU A 49 65.92 -7.65 -38.65
C GLU A 49 67.23 -8.32 -39.13
N GLY A 50 67.47 -8.43 -40.45
CA GLY A 50 68.73 -8.97 -40.97
C GLY A 50 69.98 -8.14 -40.63
N ARG A 51 69.86 -6.80 -40.57
CA ARG A 51 70.96 -5.91 -40.11
C ARG A 51 71.20 -6.02 -38.60
N LEU A 52 70.14 -6.20 -37.80
CA LEU A 52 70.23 -6.51 -36.36
C LEU A 52 70.92 -7.85 -36.11
N GLU A 53 70.53 -8.91 -36.80
CA GLU A 53 71.15 -10.23 -36.70
C GLU A 53 72.64 -10.18 -37.06
N SER A 54 72.98 -9.56 -38.19
CA SER A 54 74.39 -9.39 -38.61
C SER A 54 75.21 -8.60 -37.59
N THR A 55 74.63 -7.57 -36.99
CA THR A 55 75.27 -6.75 -35.95
C THR A 55 75.43 -7.53 -34.64
N LEU A 56 74.43 -8.34 -34.26
CA LEU A 56 74.49 -9.21 -33.08
C LEU A 56 75.53 -10.32 -33.23
N ILE A 57 75.65 -10.95 -34.40
CA ILE A 57 76.68 -11.96 -34.67
C ILE A 57 78.09 -11.36 -34.52
N ILE A 58 78.31 -10.12 -34.95
CA ILE A 58 79.59 -9.43 -34.77
C ILE A 58 79.82 -9.06 -33.29
N ILE A 59 78.82 -8.56 -32.57
CA ILE A 59 78.92 -8.33 -31.12
C ILE A 59 79.25 -9.63 -30.40
N GLU A 60 78.62 -10.74 -30.77
CA GLU A 60 78.82 -12.04 -30.14
C GLU A 60 80.23 -12.57 -30.43
N ALA A 61 80.70 -12.52 -31.68
CA ALA A 61 82.07 -12.86 -32.06
C ALA A 61 83.12 -12.00 -31.34
N LEU A 62 82.90 -10.68 -31.25
CA LEU A 62 83.77 -9.77 -30.48
C LEU A 62 83.70 -10.07 -28.98
N SER A 63 82.54 -10.46 -28.45
CA SER A 63 82.40 -10.84 -27.03
C SER A 63 83.06 -12.18 -26.70
N LEU A 64 83.10 -13.11 -27.66
CA LEU A 64 83.85 -14.36 -27.56
C LEU A 64 85.36 -14.08 -27.63
N GLN A 65 85.82 -13.23 -28.56
CA GLN A 65 87.22 -12.79 -28.60
C GLN A 65 87.64 -12.03 -27.33
N LEU A 66 86.76 -11.18 -26.77
CA LEU A 66 87.02 -10.48 -25.52
C LEU A 66 87.06 -11.44 -24.32
N ARG A 67 86.25 -12.51 -24.35
CA ARG A 67 86.22 -13.58 -23.34
C ARG A 67 87.48 -14.45 -23.44
N ASP A 68 87.87 -14.89 -24.62
CA ASP A 68 89.15 -15.59 -24.86
C ASP A 68 90.34 -14.73 -24.43
N TRP A 69 90.31 -13.41 -24.69
CA TRP A 69 91.36 -12.49 -24.25
C TRP A 69 91.36 -12.31 -22.72
N GLN A 70 90.20 -12.27 -22.06
CA GLN A 70 90.09 -12.27 -20.59
C GLN A 70 90.51 -13.60 -19.97
N GLU A 71 90.26 -14.74 -20.61
CA GLU A 71 90.70 -16.05 -20.15
C GLU A 71 92.22 -16.24 -20.37
N SER A 72 92.77 -15.66 -21.45
CA SER A 72 94.21 -15.54 -21.72
C SER A 72 94.95 -14.64 -20.72
N GLN A 73 94.23 -13.79 -19.97
CA GLN A 73 94.78 -12.88 -18.95
C GLN A 73 94.83 -13.51 -17.53
N ARG A 74 94.56 -14.82 -17.38
CA ARG A 74 94.79 -15.52 -16.10
C ARG A 74 96.28 -15.93 -15.96
N PRO A 75 96.94 -15.63 -14.83
CA PRO A 75 98.35 -15.97 -14.65
C PRO A 75 98.59 -17.48 -14.58
N LEU A 76 99.70 -17.93 -15.17
CA LEU A 76 100.14 -19.33 -15.13
C LEU A 76 100.36 -19.85 -13.69
N PRO A 77 100.32 -21.18 -13.48
CA PRO A 77 100.50 -21.78 -12.17
C PRO A 77 101.83 -21.38 -11.50
N ARG A 78 101.72 -21.01 -10.23
CA ARG A 78 102.81 -20.61 -9.33
C ARG A 78 103.80 -21.76 -9.11
N VAL A 79 104.86 -21.81 -9.90
CA VAL A 79 106.05 -22.64 -9.60
C VAL A 79 106.83 -21.95 -8.48
N GLY A 80 106.91 -22.57 -7.31
CA GLY A 80 107.78 -22.12 -6.22
C GLY A 80 109.24 -22.48 -6.50
N PRO A 81 110.23 -21.67 -6.07
CA PRO A 81 111.63 -22.05 -6.14
C PRO A 81 111.89 -23.27 -5.26
N ALA A 82 112.42 -24.34 -5.85
CA ALA A 82 112.80 -25.55 -5.14
C ALA A 82 114.13 -25.36 -4.37
N GLU A 83 114.27 -26.16 -3.32
CA GLU A 83 115.49 -26.29 -2.51
C GLU A 83 116.64 -26.92 -3.33
N GLN A 84 117.84 -26.91 -2.73
CA GLN A 84 119.09 -27.54 -3.21
C GLN A 84 119.85 -26.82 -4.33
N ARG A 85 120.87 -26.06 -3.92
CA ARG A 85 122.23 -26.22 -4.44
C ARG A 85 123.27 -25.70 -3.45
N ASP A 86 123.80 -26.62 -2.64
CA ASP A 86 125.09 -26.44 -1.99
C ASP A 86 126.19 -26.44 -3.06
N ALA A 87 126.89 -25.31 -3.22
CA ALA A 87 128.17 -25.25 -3.92
C ALA A 87 128.98 -24.07 -3.36
N LEU A 88 130.02 -24.38 -2.57
CA LEU A 88 130.93 -23.41 -1.99
C LEU A 88 131.82 -22.79 -3.07
N THR A 89 131.60 -21.53 -3.44
CA THR A 89 132.66 -20.64 -3.94
C THR A 89 132.54 -19.25 -3.35
N GLN A 90 133.52 -18.94 -2.51
CA GLN A 90 133.80 -17.66 -1.88
C GLN A 90 134.20 -16.58 -2.90
N THR A 91 133.43 -15.48 -2.99
CA THR A 91 133.85 -14.20 -3.57
C THR A 91 133.21 -13.03 -2.83
N ASP A 92 133.93 -11.90 -2.79
CA ASP A 92 133.78 -10.84 -1.79
C ASP A 92 132.57 -9.89 -1.91
N VAL A 93 132.36 -9.19 -0.79
CA VAL A 93 131.31 -8.19 -0.53
C VAL A 93 131.51 -6.90 -1.33
N THR A 94 130.47 -6.47 -2.06
CA THR A 94 130.14 -5.03 -2.24
C THR A 94 128.62 -4.82 -2.30
N HIS A 95 128.07 -4.01 -1.39
CA HIS A 95 126.67 -3.54 -1.44
C HIS A 95 126.49 -2.37 -2.42
N PRO A 96 125.53 -2.42 -3.36
CA PRO A 96 125.04 -1.23 -4.06
C PRO A 96 123.78 -0.68 -3.36
N LYS A 97 123.95 0.28 -2.45
CA LYS A 97 122.84 0.91 -1.69
C LYS A 97 121.72 1.54 -2.54
N GLY A 98 121.96 1.80 -3.82
CA GLY A 98 120.99 2.46 -4.70
C GLY A 98 119.84 1.57 -5.18
N GLU A 99 120.00 0.23 -5.20
CA GLU A 99 118.94 -0.66 -5.71
C GLU A 99 117.83 -0.91 -4.69
N GLU A 100 118.18 -1.02 -3.40
CA GLU A 100 117.21 -1.21 -2.31
C GLU A 100 116.25 -0.01 -2.17
N GLU A 101 116.74 1.21 -2.34
CA GLU A 101 115.92 2.43 -2.30
C GLU A 101 114.88 2.46 -3.45
N ILE A 102 115.25 1.99 -4.64
CA ILE A 102 114.34 1.90 -5.80
C ILE A 102 113.24 0.86 -5.54
N TYR A 103 113.60 -0.33 -5.07
CA TYR A 103 112.60 -1.37 -4.74
C TYR A 103 111.70 -0.94 -3.57
N HIS A 104 112.24 -0.25 -2.56
CA HIS A 104 111.46 0.27 -1.44
C HIS A 104 110.47 1.36 -1.88
N HIS A 105 110.92 2.31 -2.71
CA HIS A 105 110.04 3.34 -3.28
C HIS A 105 108.95 2.74 -4.17
N LEU A 106 109.28 1.75 -5.00
CA LEU A 106 108.32 1.05 -5.86
C LEU A 106 107.27 0.28 -5.03
N TYR A 107 107.70 -0.38 -3.95
CA TYR A 107 106.80 -1.07 -3.02
C TYR A 107 105.85 -0.09 -2.30
N LEU A 108 106.36 1.05 -1.81
CA LEU A 108 105.53 2.09 -1.20
C LEU A 108 104.54 2.71 -2.18
N GLU A 109 104.93 2.91 -3.45
CA GLU A 109 104.00 3.35 -4.49
C GLU A 109 102.92 2.32 -4.80
N LEU A 110 103.30 1.04 -4.95
CA LEU A 110 102.34 -0.05 -5.17
C LEU A 110 101.36 -0.17 -4.00
N TRP A 111 101.84 -0.01 -2.78
CA TRP A 111 100.99 -0.04 -1.58
C TRP A 111 100.05 1.17 -1.51
N ARG A 112 100.51 2.39 -1.82
CA ARG A 112 99.65 3.59 -1.95
C ARG A 112 98.60 3.43 -3.05
N LYS A 113 98.98 2.88 -4.22
CA LYS A 113 98.06 2.57 -5.33
C LYS A 113 97.03 1.52 -4.91
N MET A 114 97.44 0.50 -4.14
CA MET A 114 96.55 -0.52 -3.58
C MET A 114 95.55 0.08 -2.59
N GLU A 115 95.98 0.96 -1.67
CA GLU A 115 95.05 1.67 -0.78
C GLU A 115 94.04 2.53 -1.54
N VAL A 116 94.48 3.26 -2.58
CA VAL A 116 93.59 4.09 -3.40
C VAL A 116 92.56 3.22 -4.12
N LEU A 117 92.97 2.10 -4.73
CA LEU A 117 92.07 1.14 -5.37
C LEU A 117 91.11 0.49 -4.35
N GLN A 118 91.54 0.24 -3.12
CA GLN A 118 90.69 -0.32 -2.07
C GLN A 118 89.66 0.70 -1.56
N ARG A 119 90.05 1.98 -1.40
CA ARG A 119 89.12 3.09 -1.11
C ARG A 119 88.13 3.31 -2.26
N GLN A 120 88.60 3.25 -3.51
CA GLN A 120 87.76 3.34 -4.71
C GLN A 120 86.74 2.19 -4.75
N ARG A 121 87.16 0.94 -4.54
CA ARG A 121 86.25 -0.21 -4.46
C ARG A 121 85.21 -0.06 -3.34
N GLY A 122 85.57 0.54 -2.21
CA GLY A 122 84.62 0.89 -1.15
C GLY A 122 83.55 1.87 -1.65
N ALA A 123 83.98 2.99 -2.25
CA ALA A 123 83.07 3.98 -2.82
C ALA A 123 82.18 3.41 -3.95
N GLU A 124 82.71 2.51 -4.80
CA GLU A 124 81.95 1.79 -5.82
C GLU A 124 80.87 0.88 -5.20
N GLN A 125 81.17 0.19 -4.10
CA GLN A 125 80.20 -0.65 -3.38
C GLN A 125 79.12 0.17 -2.67
N ASP A 126 79.48 1.32 -2.09
CA ASP A 126 78.53 2.22 -1.46
C ASP A 126 77.61 2.86 -2.52
N LEU A 127 78.15 3.32 -3.65
CA LEU A 127 77.36 3.77 -4.82
C LEU A 127 76.43 2.67 -5.34
N GLN A 128 76.87 1.40 -5.37
CA GLN A 128 76.01 0.27 -5.75
C GLN A 128 74.86 0.06 -4.76
N ARG A 129 75.06 0.26 -3.44
CA ARG A 129 73.96 0.21 -2.46
C ARG A 129 72.98 1.36 -2.66
N GLU A 130 73.46 2.59 -2.83
CA GLU A 130 72.59 3.76 -3.04
C GLU A 130 71.79 3.64 -4.34
N LEU A 131 72.40 3.17 -5.43
CA LEU A 131 71.67 2.85 -6.67
C LEU A 131 70.64 1.73 -6.47
N GLY A 132 70.94 0.72 -5.65
CA GLY A 132 70.01 -0.34 -5.27
C GLY A 132 68.81 0.18 -4.47
N LEU A 133 69.04 1.06 -3.50
CA LEU A 133 67.98 1.72 -2.72
C LEU A 133 67.12 2.65 -3.60
N ALA A 134 67.75 3.45 -4.47
CA ALA A 134 67.05 4.29 -5.43
C ALA A 134 66.20 3.47 -6.41
N ALA A 135 66.72 2.35 -6.92
CA ALA A 135 65.97 1.43 -7.79
C ALA A 135 64.79 0.76 -7.06
N ALA A 136 65.00 0.35 -5.80
CA ALA A 136 63.92 -0.17 -4.95
C ALA A 136 62.82 0.89 -4.74
N GLY A 137 63.20 2.13 -4.42
CA GLY A 137 62.29 3.28 -4.30
C GLY A 137 61.50 3.55 -5.58
N MET A 138 62.17 3.62 -6.74
CA MET A 138 61.52 3.78 -8.04
C MET A 138 60.54 2.63 -8.35
N SER A 139 60.88 1.39 -8.00
CA SER A 139 59.97 0.24 -8.18
C SER A 139 58.75 0.28 -7.26
N ALA A 140 58.89 0.81 -6.03
CA ALA A 140 57.78 1.04 -5.11
C ALA A 140 56.84 2.13 -5.64
N TRP A 141 57.39 3.28 -6.04
CA TRP A 141 56.64 4.36 -6.69
C TRP A 141 55.93 3.89 -7.96
N SER A 142 56.60 3.14 -8.83
CA SER A 142 55.98 2.59 -10.05
C SER A 142 54.78 1.69 -9.74
N ARG A 143 54.90 0.79 -8.76
CA ARG A 143 53.76 -0.04 -8.29
C ARG A 143 52.63 0.82 -7.73
N GLN A 144 52.94 1.85 -6.95
CA GLN A 144 51.94 2.74 -6.37
C GLN A 144 51.22 3.58 -7.44
N CYS A 145 51.94 4.08 -8.46
CA CYS A 145 51.35 4.75 -9.61
C CYS A 145 50.44 3.82 -10.44
N LEU A 146 50.79 2.54 -10.58
CA LEU A 146 49.92 1.54 -11.23
C LEU A 146 48.63 1.30 -10.42
N LEU A 147 48.72 1.19 -9.10
CA LEU A 147 47.56 1.07 -8.22
C LEU A 147 46.66 2.31 -8.32
N PHE A 148 47.23 3.52 -8.24
CA PHE A 148 46.48 4.76 -8.44
C PHE A 148 45.81 4.83 -9.81
N ARG A 149 46.49 4.42 -10.89
CA ARG A 149 45.86 4.36 -12.21
C ARG A 149 44.69 3.38 -12.24
N SER A 150 44.83 2.19 -11.67
CA SER A 150 43.73 1.22 -11.61
C SER A 150 42.52 1.71 -10.79
N LEU A 151 42.75 2.51 -9.74
CA LEU A 151 41.69 3.16 -8.97
C LEU A 151 40.97 4.25 -9.76
N VAL A 152 41.74 5.07 -10.51
CA VAL A 152 41.18 6.11 -11.41
C VAL A 152 40.41 5.48 -12.56
N ASP A 153 40.96 4.43 -13.20
CA ASP A 153 40.30 3.69 -14.28
C ASP A 153 38.98 3.07 -13.78
N ALA A 154 38.97 2.48 -12.57
CA ALA A 154 37.76 1.93 -11.96
C ALA A 154 36.73 2.99 -11.56
N ALA A 155 37.16 4.15 -11.05
CA ALA A 155 36.28 5.27 -10.73
C ALA A 155 35.67 5.89 -12.01
N PHE A 156 36.46 5.98 -13.08
CA PHE A 156 36.01 6.45 -14.39
C PHE A 156 35.00 5.49 -15.01
N GLN A 157 35.22 4.16 -14.91
CA GLN A 157 34.25 3.17 -15.37
C GLN A 157 32.92 3.28 -14.61
N ARG A 158 32.95 3.40 -13.26
CA ARG A 158 31.73 3.62 -12.46
C ARG A 158 30.96 4.87 -12.89
N LEU A 159 31.66 5.98 -13.16
CA LEU A 159 31.04 7.20 -13.68
C LEU A 159 30.43 7.02 -15.07
N GLN A 160 31.00 6.18 -15.94
CA GLN A 160 30.38 5.83 -17.23
C GLN A 160 29.12 4.97 -17.03
N ASP A 161 29.19 3.98 -16.14
CA ASP A 161 28.08 3.07 -15.85
C ASP A 161 26.89 3.87 -15.24
N GLU A 162 27.18 4.76 -14.29
CA GLU A 162 26.22 5.72 -13.70
C GLU A 162 25.62 6.66 -14.76
N GLN A 163 26.42 7.19 -15.69
CA GLN A 163 25.92 7.99 -16.81
C GLN A 163 25.01 7.18 -17.75
N GLY A 164 25.30 5.88 -17.94
CA GLY A 164 24.46 4.96 -18.70
C GLY A 164 23.10 4.73 -18.02
N ILE A 165 23.09 4.48 -16.71
CA ILE A 165 21.88 4.31 -15.90
C ILE A 165 21.03 5.60 -15.95
N LEU A 166 21.64 6.76 -15.68
CA LEU A 166 20.94 8.06 -15.74
C LEU A 166 20.40 8.39 -17.15
N ALA A 167 21.06 7.92 -18.22
CA ALA A 167 20.53 8.06 -19.58
C ALA A 167 19.30 7.17 -19.81
N GLN A 168 19.32 5.94 -19.29
CA GLN A 168 18.19 5.01 -19.36
C GLN A 168 16.98 5.50 -18.54
N GLU A 169 17.19 5.98 -17.32
CA GLU A 169 16.14 6.60 -16.48
C GLU A 169 15.51 7.81 -17.19
N ARG A 170 16.33 8.64 -17.86
CA ARG A 170 15.83 9.78 -18.66
C ARG A 170 14.95 9.32 -19.83
N GLU A 171 15.29 8.23 -20.53
CA GLU A 171 14.42 7.69 -21.58
C GLU A 171 13.13 7.09 -21.02
N GLN A 172 13.20 6.40 -19.87
CA GLN A 172 12.00 5.89 -19.19
C GLN A 172 11.07 7.02 -18.78
N ALA A 173 11.60 8.09 -18.16
CA ALA A 173 10.85 9.29 -17.82
C ALA A 173 10.22 9.97 -19.06
N ARG A 174 10.95 10.07 -20.19
CA ARG A 174 10.38 10.59 -21.45
C ARG A 174 9.27 9.70 -22.00
N ALA A 175 9.44 8.37 -21.95
CA ALA A 175 8.42 7.43 -22.38
C ALA A 175 7.16 7.54 -21.52
N LEU A 176 7.29 7.65 -20.19
CA LEU A 176 6.19 7.90 -19.26
C LEU A 176 5.48 9.23 -19.55
N VAL A 177 6.21 10.32 -19.73
CA VAL A 177 5.65 11.63 -20.12
C VAL A 177 4.87 11.54 -21.44
N SER A 178 5.41 10.85 -22.46
CA SER A 178 4.71 10.64 -23.73
C SER A 178 3.43 9.81 -23.58
N ARG A 179 3.42 8.81 -22.69
CA ARG A 179 2.25 7.99 -22.38
C ARG A 179 1.16 8.80 -21.68
N CYS A 180 1.55 9.60 -20.69
CA CYS A 180 0.65 10.53 -20.00
C CYS A 180 0.07 11.57 -20.97
N GLN A 181 0.90 12.15 -21.85
CA GLN A 181 0.45 13.07 -22.89
C GLN A 181 -0.54 12.40 -23.86
N ALA A 182 -0.24 11.19 -24.34
CA ALA A 182 -1.13 10.42 -25.22
C ALA A 182 -2.44 9.98 -24.55
N VAL A 183 -2.50 9.91 -23.22
CA VAL A 183 -3.75 9.75 -22.46
C VAL A 183 -4.50 11.08 -22.39
N LEU A 184 -3.83 12.18 -22.04
CA LEU A 184 -4.43 13.52 -21.93
C LEU A 184 -5.03 14.00 -23.26
N GLU A 185 -4.38 13.77 -24.39
CA GLU A 185 -4.93 14.06 -25.74
C GLU A 185 -6.23 13.30 -26.05
N LYS A 186 -6.44 12.12 -25.43
CA LYS A 186 -7.66 11.32 -25.62
C LYS A 186 -8.80 11.70 -24.67
N VAL A 187 -8.51 12.36 -23.55
CA VAL A 187 -9.51 12.83 -22.58
C VAL A 187 -10.57 13.76 -23.20
N PRO A 188 -10.23 14.84 -23.95
CA PRO A 188 -11.25 15.74 -24.51
C PRO A 188 -12.15 15.05 -25.55
N GLY A 189 -11.62 14.09 -26.31
CA GLY A 189 -12.41 13.27 -27.23
C GLY A 189 -13.42 12.37 -26.50
N LYS A 190 -12.97 11.69 -25.44
CA LYS A 190 -13.85 10.89 -24.57
C LYS A 190 -14.92 11.74 -23.87
N LEU A 191 -14.53 12.87 -23.28
CA LEU A 191 -15.45 13.80 -22.63
C LEU A 191 -16.51 14.31 -23.62
N ARG A 192 -16.12 14.65 -24.85
CA ARG A 192 -17.07 15.04 -25.90
C ARG A 192 -18.06 13.92 -26.22
N SER A 193 -17.58 12.69 -26.43
CA SER A 193 -18.46 11.52 -26.65
C SER A 193 -19.41 11.28 -25.49
N CYS A 194 -18.97 11.44 -24.23
CA CYS A 194 -19.84 11.29 -23.05
C CYS A 194 -20.89 12.41 -22.94
N LEU A 195 -20.56 13.64 -23.36
CA LEU A 195 -21.52 14.75 -23.42
C LEU A 195 -22.55 14.53 -24.53
N GLU A 196 -22.11 14.08 -25.72
CA GLU A 196 -22.98 13.73 -26.84
C GLU A 196 -23.93 12.57 -26.48
N GLU A 197 -23.42 11.52 -25.81
CA GLU A 197 -24.25 10.41 -25.31
C GLU A 197 -25.25 10.86 -24.25
N ARG A 198 -24.83 11.69 -23.28
CA ARG A 198 -25.72 12.29 -22.28
C ARG A 198 -26.84 13.11 -22.93
N ASP A 199 -26.51 13.92 -23.93
CA ASP A 199 -27.48 14.81 -24.57
C ASP A 199 -28.42 14.04 -25.52
N ALA A 200 -27.94 12.96 -26.16
CA ALA A 200 -28.81 12.00 -26.86
C ALA A 200 -29.75 11.24 -25.89
N MET A 201 -29.27 10.86 -24.70
CA MET A 201 -30.11 10.24 -23.67
C MET A 201 -31.17 11.20 -23.12
N ARG A 202 -30.84 12.49 -22.97
CA ARG A 202 -31.82 13.54 -22.63
C ARG A 202 -32.89 13.70 -23.71
N GLN A 203 -32.50 13.76 -24.99
CA GLN A 203 -33.45 13.84 -26.10
C GLN A 203 -34.43 12.64 -26.11
N ARG A 204 -33.94 11.41 -25.91
CA ARG A 204 -34.80 10.22 -25.78
C ARG A 204 -35.74 10.28 -24.58
N ALA A 205 -35.29 10.84 -23.45
CA ALA A 205 -36.13 11.02 -22.29
C ALA A 205 -37.24 12.07 -22.54
N ASP A 206 -36.90 13.20 -23.17
CA ASP A 206 -37.87 14.24 -23.56
C ASP A 206 -38.90 13.71 -24.58
N GLU A 207 -38.47 12.89 -25.54
CA GLU A 207 -39.35 12.20 -26.50
C GLU A 207 -40.29 11.21 -25.80
N ALA A 208 -39.79 10.40 -24.86
CA ALA A 208 -40.60 9.49 -24.07
C ALA A 208 -41.62 10.23 -23.17
N LEU A 209 -41.23 11.38 -22.60
CA LEU A 209 -42.15 12.24 -21.85
C LEU A 209 -43.25 12.81 -22.74
N ARG A 210 -42.94 13.31 -23.94
CA ARG A 210 -43.96 13.78 -24.89
C ARG A 210 -44.91 12.66 -25.31
N ALA A 211 -44.40 11.47 -25.63
CA ALA A 211 -45.22 10.31 -25.98
C ALA A 211 -46.13 9.89 -24.81
N LYS A 212 -45.65 9.99 -23.56
CA LYS A 212 -46.49 9.77 -22.37
C LYS A 212 -47.57 10.85 -22.25
N GLU A 213 -47.23 12.14 -22.37
CA GLU A 213 -48.21 13.23 -22.33
C GLU A 213 -49.28 13.10 -23.42
N GLU A 214 -48.91 12.65 -24.62
CA GLU A 214 -49.86 12.35 -25.70
C GLU A 214 -50.78 11.19 -25.31
N GLY A 215 -50.23 10.10 -24.75
CA GLY A 215 -51.01 8.99 -24.19
C GLY A 215 -51.97 9.45 -23.08
N ASP A 216 -51.52 10.27 -22.15
CA ASP A 216 -52.33 10.84 -21.07
C ASP A 216 -53.46 11.75 -21.63
N ARG A 217 -53.18 12.56 -22.67
CA ARG A 217 -54.21 13.34 -23.39
C ARG A 217 -55.25 12.45 -24.08
N PHE A 218 -54.83 11.35 -24.72
CA PHE A 218 -55.76 10.39 -25.33
C PHE A 218 -56.62 9.68 -24.28
N LEU A 219 -56.05 9.30 -23.13
CA LEU A 219 -56.79 8.69 -22.03
C LEU A 219 -57.82 9.67 -21.43
N GLU A 220 -57.48 10.96 -21.30
CA GLU A 220 -58.40 11.97 -20.80
C GLU A 220 -59.53 12.29 -21.82
N ALA A 221 -59.21 12.33 -23.11
CA ALA A 221 -60.21 12.40 -24.18
C ALA A 221 -61.14 11.18 -24.18
N PHE A 222 -60.62 9.98 -23.90
CA PHE A 222 -61.43 8.78 -23.76
C PHE A 222 -62.32 8.80 -22.50
N ARG A 223 -61.79 9.23 -21.35
CA ARG A 223 -62.56 9.39 -20.10
C ARG A 223 -63.70 10.39 -20.25
N THR A 224 -63.43 11.56 -20.83
CA THR A 224 -64.45 12.58 -21.09
C THR A 224 -65.51 12.10 -22.08
N HIS A 225 -65.12 11.35 -23.11
CA HIS A 225 -66.10 10.72 -24.01
C HIS A 225 -66.96 9.65 -23.31
N ALA A 226 -66.34 8.79 -22.49
CA ALA A 226 -67.05 7.75 -21.74
C ALA A 226 -68.01 8.35 -20.70
N SER A 227 -67.59 9.39 -19.97
CA SER A 227 -68.45 10.08 -19.01
C SER A 227 -69.63 10.78 -19.69
N ALA A 228 -69.43 11.37 -20.87
CA ALA A 228 -70.49 11.95 -21.68
C ALA A 228 -71.49 10.88 -22.18
N GLN A 229 -71.02 9.70 -22.60
CA GLN A 229 -71.90 8.58 -22.94
C GLN A 229 -72.72 8.09 -21.74
N ILE A 230 -72.09 7.93 -20.57
CA ILE A 230 -72.78 7.51 -19.33
C ILE A 230 -73.86 8.55 -18.97
N SER A 231 -73.51 9.83 -18.91
CA SER A 231 -74.45 10.91 -18.61
C SER A 231 -75.64 10.95 -19.58
N ALA A 232 -75.41 10.74 -20.88
CA ALA A 232 -76.49 10.66 -21.87
C ALA A 232 -77.40 9.43 -21.65
N ARG A 233 -76.86 8.30 -21.17
CA ARG A 233 -77.65 7.12 -20.82
C ARG A 233 -78.43 7.33 -19.53
N ASP A 234 -77.85 7.97 -18.52
CA ASP A 234 -78.54 8.30 -17.28
C ASP A 234 -79.71 9.27 -17.52
N GLN A 235 -79.54 10.27 -18.40
CA GLN A 235 -80.64 11.14 -18.84
C GLN A 235 -81.74 10.36 -19.59
N SER A 236 -81.37 9.40 -20.44
CA SER A 236 -82.34 8.50 -21.08
C SER A 236 -83.04 7.57 -20.09
N LEU A 237 -82.39 7.17 -19.00
CA LEU A 237 -83.00 6.36 -17.94
C LEU A 237 -83.90 7.21 -17.04
N ALA A 238 -83.53 8.47 -16.76
CA ALA A 238 -84.36 9.42 -16.03
C ALA A 238 -85.68 9.70 -16.77
N SER A 239 -85.62 10.06 -18.05
CA SER A 239 -86.82 10.27 -18.88
C SER A 239 -87.68 9.00 -19.02
N GLN A 240 -87.09 7.80 -19.06
CA GLN A 240 -87.84 6.55 -18.99
C GLN A 240 -88.53 6.31 -17.62
N ARG A 241 -87.92 6.74 -16.52
CA ARG A 241 -88.54 6.68 -15.17
C ARG A 241 -89.69 7.68 -15.06
N GLU A 242 -89.52 8.91 -15.54
CA GLU A 242 -90.58 9.92 -15.61
C GLU A 242 -91.77 9.44 -16.45
N LEU A 243 -91.51 8.88 -17.64
CA LEU A 243 -92.55 8.29 -18.49
C LEU A 243 -93.31 7.16 -17.78
N ARG A 244 -92.62 6.33 -16.98
CA ARG A 244 -93.27 5.27 -16.17
C ARG A 244 -94.16 5.84 -15.08
N VAL A 245 -93.74 6.91 -14.39
CA VAL A 245 -94.58 7.60 -13.38
C VAL A 245 -95.84 8.15 -14.05
N LEU A 246 -95.69 8.90 -15.16
CA LEU A 246 -96.83 9.44 -15.91
C LEU A 246 -97.77 8.35 -16.44
N LEU A 247 -97.25 7.18 -16.83
CA LEU A 247 -98.06 6.01 -17.20
C LEU A 247 -98.85 5.43 -16.03
N VAL A 248 -98.24 5.33 -14.83
CA VAL A 248 -98.94 4.90 -13.61
C VAL A 248 -100.02 5.90 -13.22
N ASP A 249 -99.73 7.20 -13.29
CA ASP A 249 -100.72 8.25 -13.01
C ASP A 249 -101.87 8.22 -14.03
N ALA A 250 -101.60 8.00 -15.31
CA ALA A 250 -102.61 7.82 -16.34
C ALA A 250 -103.48 6.56 -16.10
N ILE A 251 -102.88 5.45 -15.63
CA ILE A 251 -103.64 4.24 -15.23
C ILE A 251 -104.52 4.52 -14.02
N ASN A 252 -104.02 5.26 -13.03
CA ASN A 252 -104.79 5.66 -11.85
C ASN A 252 -105.95 6.61 -12.22
N GLN A 253 -105.73 7.56 -13.13
CA GLN A 253 -106.78 8.43 -13.68
C GLN A 253 -107.79 7.64 -14.53
N GLN A 254 -107.34 6.64 -15.30
CA GLN A 254 -108.24 5.74 -16.01
C GLN A 254 -109.11 4.92 -15.05
N ALA A 255 -108.55 4.49 -13.90
CA ALA A 255 -109.29 3.81 -12.85
C ALA A 255 -110.30 4.73 -12.14
N SER A 256 -109.95 6.01 -11.89
CA SER A 256 -110.89 6.98 -11.31
C SER A 256 -112.02 7.32 -12.29
N LEU A 257 -111.71 7.55 -13.57
CA LEU A 257 -112.71 7.74 -14.63
C LEU A 257 -113.57 6.49 -14.85
N ALA A 258 -113.04 5.28 -14.67
CA ALA A 258 -113.81 4.05 -14.72
C ALA A 258 -114.76 3.90 -13.51
N ALA A 259 -114.38 4.44 -12.34
CA ALA A 259 -115.21 4.52 -11.15
C ALA A 259 -116.28 5.62 -11.25
N GLU A 260 -115.97 6.79 -11.82
CA GLU A 260 -116.98 7.79 -12.19
C GLU A 260 -117.96 7.22 -13.24
N GLY A 261 -117.44 6.48 -14.21
CA GLY A 261 -118.21 5.68 -15.15
C GLY A 261 -119.04 4.56 -14.49
N GLN A 262 -118.71 4.16 -13.26
CA GLN A 262 -119.53 3.24 -12.46
C GLN A 262 -120.79 3.95 -11.97
N HIS A 263 -120.72 5.22 -11.55
CA HIS A 263 -121.91 6.00 -11.22
C HIS A 263 -122.80 6.28 -12.44
N PHE A 264 -122.21 6.46 -13.63
CA PHE A 264 -122.99 6.49 -14.87
C PHE A 264 -123.63 5.14 -15.20
N ARG A 265 -122.97 4.01 -14.92
CA ARG A 265 -123.58 2.67 -15.02
C ARG A 265 -124.69 2.47 -14.00
N GLU A 266 -124.48 2.80 -12.73
CA GLU A 266 -125.48 2.75 -11.67
C GLU A 266 -126.68 3.66 -11.96
N PHE A 267 -126.46 4.83 -12.57
CA PHE A 267 -127.52 5.70 -13.06
C PHE A 267 -128.27 5.08 -14.25
N ILE A 268 -127.55 4.49 -15.22
CA ILE A 268 -128.14 3.75 -16.35
C ILE A 268 -128.95 2.54 -15.83
N ASP A 269 -128.44 1.78 -14.88
CA ASP A 269 -129.12 0.65 -14.25
C ASP A 269 -130.34 1.13 -13.44
N SER A 270 -130.25 2.28 -12.77
CA SER A 270 -131.40 2.90 -12.08
C SER A 270 -132.48 3.43 -13.03
N THR A 271 -132.09 3.88 -14.22
CA THR A 271 -133.02 4.38 -15.25
C THR A 271 -133.60 3.24 -16.08
N PHE A 272 -132.86 2.15 -16.30
CA PHE A 272 -133.41 0.88 -16.76
C PHE A 272 -134.34 0.26 -15.72
N GLU A 273 -134.00 0.30 -14.42
CA GLU A 273 -134.94 -0.07 -13.35
C GLU A 273 -136.20 0.80 -13.36
N ASN A 274 -136.10 2.09 -13.68
CA ASN A 274 -137.26 2.98 -13.75
C ASN A 274 -138.11 2.74 -15.01
N LEU A 275 -137.49 2.46 -16.16
CA LEU A 275 -138.18 1.94 -17.36
C LEU A 275 -138.81 0.56 -17.10
N GLU A 276 -138.17 -0.28 -16.28
CA GLU A 276 -138.77 -1.52 -15.78
C GLU A 276 -139.88 -1.27 -14.76
N LYS A 277 -139.88 -0.16 -14.01
CA LYS A 277 -140.97 0.23 -13.11
C LYS A 277 -142.16 0.79 -13.90
N GLU A 278 -141.93 1.55 -14.96
CA GLU A 278 -142.97 1.94 -15.94
C GLU A 278 -143.55 0.72 -16.69
N ARG A 279 -142.68 -0.24 -17.05
CA ARG A 279 -143.11 -1.53 -17.58
C ARG A 279 -143.82 -2.39 -16.52
N ARG A 280 -143.47 -2.26 -15.24
CA ARG A 280 -144.18 -2.90 -14.12
C ARG A 280 -145.54 -2.25 -13.86
N ALA A 281 -145.74 -0.95 -14.07
CA ALA A 281 -147.08 -0.35 -14.08
C ALA A 281 -147.98 -0.96 -15.19
N LEU A 282 -147.40 -1.27 -16.35
CA LEU A 282 -148.03 -2.06 -17.41
C LEU A 282 -148.22 -3.56 -17.07
N ASP A 283 -147.47 -4.10 -16.10
CA ASP A 283 -147.67 -5.43 -15.54
C ASP A 283 -148.49 -5.43 -14.23
N GLU A 284 -148.83 -4.29 -13.63
CA GLU A 284 -149.74 -4.13 -12.49
C GLU A 284 -151.19 -4.32 -12.96
N ASP A 285 -151.52 -3.86 -14.18
CA ASP A 285 -152.69 -4.28 -14.95
C ASP A 285 -152.71 -5.80 -15.25
N ARG A 286 -151.59 -6.51 -15.06
CA ARG A 286 -151.48 -7.98 -15.15
C ARG A 286 -151.34 -8.67 -13.78
N GLU A 287 -151.04 -7.97 -12.68
CA GLU A 287 -150.87 -8.58 -11.35
C GLU A 287 -152.16 -8.72 -10.53
N GLN A 288 -153.30 -8.23 -11.03
CA GLN A 288 -154.60 -8.81 -10.65
C GLN A 288 -154.64 -10.35 -10.85
N VAL A 289 -153.81 -10.89 -11.75
CA VAL A 289 -153.67 -12.34 -12.01
C VAL A 289 -152.62 -13.01 -11.10
N ARG A 290 -151.75 -12.26 -10.39
CA ARG A 290 -150.56 -12.82 -9.70
C ARG A 290 -150.61 -12.84 -8.17
N ALA A 291 -151.75 -12.53 -7.57
CA ALA A 291 -152.05 -12.79 -6.15
C ALA A 291 -151.73 -14.25 -5.70
N LEU A 292 -151.68 -15.19 -6.67
CA LEU A 292 -151.28 -16.59 -6.53
C LEU A 292 -149.82 -16.82 -6.06
N VAL A 293 -148.89 -15.87 -6.27
CA VAL A 293 -147.43 -16.06 -6.03
C VAL A 293 -147.00 -15.65 -4.61
N SER A 294 -147.84 -14.93 -3.88
CA SER A 294 -147.69 -14.54 -2.46
C SER A 294 -147.30 -15.68 -1.51
N ARG A 295 -147.53 -16.94 -1.91
CA ARG A 295 -147.31 -18.14 -1.10
C ARG A 295 -145.85 -18.64 -1.04
N CYS A 296 -144.93 -18.08 -1.84
CA CYS A 296 -143.52 -18.48 -1.85
C CYS A 296 -142.60 -17.60 -0.97
N GLN A 297 -143.16 -16.57 -0.32
CA GLN A 297 -142.40 -15.45 0.23
C GLN A 297 -141.84 -15.69 1.65
N THR A 298 -142.18 -16.80 2.30
CA THR A 298 -141.87 -17.08 3.72
C THR A 298 -140.48 -17.69 3.97
N VAL A 299 -139.62 -17.80 2.97
CA VAL A 299 -138.34 -18.54 3.06
C VAL A 299 -137.10 -17.62 3.17
N LEU A 300 -137.23 -16.31 2.88
CA LEU A 300 -136.07 -15.44 2.63
C LEU A 300 -135.54 -14.60 3.82
N GLU A 301 -136.03 -14.78 5.05
CA GLU A 301 -135.74 -13.87 6.18
C GLU A 301 -134.34 -14.02 6.85
N LYS A 302 -133.44 -14.90 6.38
CA LYS A 302 -132.21 -15.28 7.12
C LYS A 302 -130.86 -14.77 6.58
N VAL A 303 -130.84 -13.80 5.66
CA VAL A 303 -129.60 -13.35 5.00
C VAL A 303 -128.75 -12.28 5.75
N PRO A 304 -129.28 -11.28 6.47
CA PRO A 304 -128.50 -10.07 6.80
C PRO A 304 -127.43 -10.22 7.91
N GLY A 305 -127.39 -11.34 8.63
CA GLY A 305 -126.46 -11.53 9.76
C GLY A 305 -124.99 -11.78 9.36
N LYS A 306 -124.73 -12.33 8.16
CA LYS A 306 -123.37 -12.77 7.77
C LYS A 306 -122.50 -11.66 7.17
N LEU A 307 -123.11 -10.63 6.57
CA LEU A 307 -122.36 -9.57 5.88
C LEU A 307 -121.54 -8.67 6.82
N ARG A 308 -121.93 -8.57 8.10
CA ARG A 308 -121.30 -7.65 9.07
C ARG A 308 -119.93 -8.15 9.54
N SER A 309 -119.81 -9.45 9.81
CA SER A 309 -118.58 -10.07 10.32
C SER A 309 -117.40 -10.01 9.34
N CYS A 310 -117.65 -9.94 8.04
CA CYS A 310 -116.58 -9.93 7.02
C CYS A 310 -115.98 -8.54 6.78
N LEU A 311 -116.63 -7.47 7.25
CA LEU A 311 -116.13 -6.10 7.10
C LEU A 311 -115.16 -5.73 8.24
N GLU A 312 -115.47 -6.15 9.46
CA GLU A 312 -114.64 -5.93 10.65
C GLU A 312 -113.26 -6.61 10.54
N GLU A 313 -113.20 -7.80 9.94
CA GLU A 313 -111.96 -8.56 9.72
C GLU A 313 -111.04 -7.91 8.65
N ARG A 314 -111.62 -7.27 7.64
CA ARG A 314 -110.89 -6.52 6.60
C ARG A 314 -110.18 -5.29 7.17
N ASP A 315 -110.85 -4.57 8.06
CA ASP A 315 -110.35 -3.30 8.58
C ASP A 315 -109.25 -3.52 9.64
N ALA A 316 -109.37 -4.59 10.44
CA ALA A 316 -108.29 -5.06 11.33
C ALA A 316 -107.01 -5.49 10.59
N MET A 317 -107.12 -6.00 9.36
CA MET A 317 -105.96 -6.38 8.53
C MET A 317 -105.26 -5.17 7.90
N ARG A 318 -105.96 -4.06 7.65
CA ARG A 318 -105.33 -2.80 7.17
C ARG A 318 -104.45 -2.17 8.23
N GLN A 319 -104.95 -2.08 9.47
CA GLN A 319 -104.23 -1.47 10.58
C GLN A 319 -102.87 -2.15 10.85
N ARG A 320 -102.80 -3.48 10.70
CA ARG A 320 -101.55 -4.26 10.78
C ARG A 320 -100.56 -4.02 9.64
N VAL A 321 -101.03 -3.62 8.46
CA VAL A 321 -100.16 -3.26 7.31
C VAL A 321 -99.56 -1.87 7.53
N ASP A 322 -100.34 -0.94 8.06
CA ASP A 322 -99.89 0.43 8.37
C ASP A 322 -98.84 0.42 9.51
N GLU A 323 -99.07 -0.37 10.56
CA GLU A 323 -98.09 -0.61 11.65
C GLU A 323 -96.77 -1.24 11.12
N ALA A 324 -96.87 -2.19 10.17
CA ALA A 324 -95.69 -2.81 9.54
C ALA A 324 -94.93 -1.86 8.60
N LEU A 325 -95.62 -0.90 7.98
CA LEU A 325 -95.00 0.16 7.18
C LEU A 325 -94.21 1.14 8.05
N GLN A 326 -94.79 1.62 9.17
CA GLN A 326 -94.06 2.48 10.11
C GLN A 326 -92.82 1.80 10.70
N ALA A 327 -92.93 0.52 11.08
CA ALA A 327 -91.77 -0.25 11.55
C ALA A 327 -90.65 -0.38 10.49
N LYS A 328 -91.01 -0.44 9.20
CA LYS A 328 -90.06 -0.46 8.08
C LYS A 328 -89.42 0.92 7.84
N GLU A 329 -90.19 2.00 7.97
CA GLU A 329 -89.68 3.38 7.84
C GLU A 329 -88.71 3.71 8.97
N GLU A 330 -89.03 3.36 10.22
CA GLU A 330 -88.09 3.50 11.34
C GLU A 330 -86.80 2.68 11.15
N ALA A 331 -86.92 1.46 10.60
CA ALA A 331 -85.75 0.64 10.27
C ALA A 331 -84.92 1.26 9.15
N SER A 332 -85.56 1.92 8.17
CA SER A 332 -84.90 2.67 7.10
C SER A 332 -84.09 3.83 7.65
N CYS A 333 -84.68 4.69 8.49
CA CYS A 333 -83.97 5.83 9.08
C CYS A 333 -82.77 5.39 9.92
N LYS A 334 -82.92 4.33 10.73
CA LYS A 334 -81.80 3.76 11.52
C LYS A 334 -80.70 3.19 10.62
N LEU A 335 -81.04 2.56 9.49
CA LEU A 335 -80.07 2.12 8.49
C LEU A 335 -79.31 3.30 7.87
N GLU A 336 -80.02 4.36 7.53
CA GLU A 336 -79.48 5.57 6.92
C GLU A 336 -78.52 6.30 7.89
N GLU A 337 -78.90 6.46 9.17
CA GLU A 337 -78.02 6.94 10.25
C GLU A 337 -76.74 6.09 10.39
N THR A 338 -76.86 4.75 10.39
CA THR A 338 -75.66 3.88 10.44
C THR A 338 -74.81 3.98 9.19
N SER A 339 -75.39 4.26 8.02
CA SER A 339 -74.64 4.42 6.77
C SER A 339 -73.80 5.70 6.74
N VAL A 340 -74.32 6.80 7.29
CA VAL A 340 -73.59 8.07 7.46
C VAL A 340 -72.46 7.89 8.48
N ALA A 341 -72.74 7.26 9.63
CA ALA A 341 -71.71 6.95 10.61
C ALA A 341 -70.59 6.06 10.04
N LEU A 342 -70.93 5.09 9.18
CA LEU A 342 -69.93 4.28 8.47
C LEU A 342 -69.12 5.10 7.47
N GLN A 343 -69.73 6.03 6.71
CA GLN A 343 -69.00 6.95 5.84
C GLN A 343 -68.01 7.83 6.62
N ASP A 344 -68.39 8.36 7.79
CA ASP A 344 -67.49 9.13 8.65
C ASP A 344 -66.29 8.28 9.13
N THR A 345 -66.51 7.01 9.49
CA THR A 345 -65.41 6.10 9.86
C THR A 345 -64.52 5.72 8.68
N LEU A 346 -65.06 5.64 7.46
CA LEU A 346 -64.28 5.43 6.24
C LEU A 346 -63.41 6.66 5.92
N ALA A 347 -63.95 7.87 6.02
CA ALA A 347 -63.18 9.10 5.85
C ALA A 347 -62.05 9.24 6.89
N GLN A 348 -62.29 8.80 8.14
CA GLN A 348 -61.24 8.72 9.17
C GLN A 348 -60.17 7.67 8.84
N LEU A 349 -60.55 6.50 8.31
CA LEU A 349 -59.59 5.49 7.84
C LEU A 349 -58.76 6.01 6.67
N GLU A 350 -59.36 6.70 5.70
CA GLU A 350 -58.64 7.33 4.59
C GLU A 350 -57.62 8.36 5.11
N GLN A 351 -58.03 9.26 6.00
CA GLN A 351 -57.10 10.21 6.64
C GLN A 351 -55.95 9.51 7.39
N LEU A 352 -56.24 8.43 8.12
CA LEU A 352 -55.21 7.65 8.81
C LEU A 352 -54.29 6.91 7.83
N THR A 353 -54.77 6.39 6.70
CA THR A 353 -53.91 5.78 5.67
C THR A 353 -53.00 6.81 5.00
N VAL A 354 -53.49 8.03 4.74
CA VAL A 354 -52.67 9.13 4.23
C VAL A 354 -51.64 9.58 5.27
N ALA A 355 -52.00 9.68 6.55
CA ALA A 355 -51.04 10.00 7.61
C ALA A 355 -49.96 8.92 7.76
N ASN A 356 -50.34 7.63 7.67
CA ASN A 356 -49.44 6.50 7.78
C ASN A 356 -48.50 6.41 6.56
N SER A 357 -48.98 6.68 5.35
CA SER A 357 -48.11 6.76 4.16
C SER A 357 -47.09 7.91 4.28
N ARG A 358 -47.51 9.06 4.82
CA ARG A 358 -46.63 10.21 5.11
C ARG A 358 -45.55 9.89 6.14
N LEU A 359 -45.93 9.27 7.25
CA LEU A 359 -44.96 8.79 8.25
C LEU A 359 -44.01 7.73 7.68
N SER A 360 -44.49 6.86 6.78
CA SER A 360 -43.65 5.88 6.10
C SER A 360 -42.67 6.53 5.10
N THR A 361 -43.04 7.61 4.40
CA THR A 361 -42.11 8.40 3.57
C THR A 361 -41.10 9.15 4.43
N ASP A 362 -41.55 9.73 5.56
CA ASP A 362 -40.67 10.47 6.47
C ASP A 362 -39.65 9.52 7.12
N LEU A 363 -40.06 8.35 7.60
CA LEU A 363 -39.18 7.29 8.08
C LEU A 363 -38.18 6.82 7.02
N SER A 364 -38.63 6.64 5.77
CA SER A 364 -37.73 6.26 4.67
C SER A 364 -36.69 7.35 4.40
N SER A 365 -37.09 8.63 4.44
CA SER A 365 -36.18 9.77 4.27
C SER A 365 -35.17 9.89 5.42
N LEU A 366 -35.61 9.62 6.66
CA LEU A 366 -34.74 9.61 7.84
C LEU A 366 -33.75 8.44 7.78
N MET A 367 -34.16 7.26 7.30
CA MET A 367 -33.25 6.14 7.06
C MET A 367 -32.19 6.48 6.00
N THR A 368 -32.56 7.11 4.88
CA THR A 368 -31.58 7.54 3.87
C THR A 368 -30.64 8.62 4.41
N ASN A 369 -31.14 9.57 5.19
CA ASN A 369 -30.31 10.61 5.79
C ASN A 369 -29.35 10.03 6.84
N LEU A 370 -29.80 9.06 7.65
CA LEU A 370 -28.95 8.37 8.62
C LEU A 370 -27.85 7.57 7.92
N ALA A 371 -28.17 6.83 6.86
CA ALA A 371 -27.17 6.11 6.06
C ALA A 371 -26.14 7.07 5.42
N ASN A 372 -26.57 8.23 4.93
CA ASN A 372 -25.65 9.25 4.40
C ASN A 372 -24.72 9.79 5.50
N VAL A 373 -25.24 10.11 6.69
CA VAL A 373 -24.44 10.60 7.83
C VAL A 373 -23.49 9.52 8.37
N GLU A 374 -23.89 8.24 8.34
CA GLU A 374 -22.98 7.12 8.66
C GLU A 374 -21.86 6.99 7.62
N GLN A 375 -22.16 7.15 6.33
CA GLN A 375 -21.16 7.17 5.26
C GLN A 375 -20.20 8.37 5.39
N GLU A 376 -20.71 9.56 5.72
CA GLU A 376 -19.88 10.75 5.99
C GLU A 376 -18.98 10.54 7.22
N ARG A 377 -19.52 9.99 8.31
CA ARG A 377 -18.75 9.62 9.50
C ARG A 377 -17.64 8.64 9.14
N ASP A 378 -17.94 7.59 8.38
CA ASP A 378 -16.97 6.55 8.04
C ASP A 378 -15.88 7.07 7.09
N GLY A 379 -16.23 7.98 6.17
CA GLY A 379 -15.29 8.76 5.36
C GLY A 379 -14.36 9.62 6.21
N LEU A 380 -14.90 10.43 7.13
CA LEU A 380 -14.12 11.24 8.06
C LEU A 380 -13.24 10.39 8.99
N CYS A 381 -13.71 9.21 9.42
CA CYS A 381 -12.92 8.24 10.19
C CYS A 381 -11.82 7.57 9.34
N GLN A 382 -11.93 7.56 8.01
CA GLN A 382 -10.86 7.13 7.12
C GLN A 382 -9.85 8.28 6.89
N GLU A 383 -10.30 9.49 6.56
CA GLU A 383 -9.45 10.67 6.42
C GLU A 383 -8.63 10.93 7.70
N LEU A 384 -9.25 10.81 8.89
CA LEU A 384 -8.55 10.95 10.16
C LEU A 384 -7.44 9.91 10.33
N ARG A 385 -7.68 8.65 9.90
CA ARG A 385 -6.65 7.59 9.93
C ARG A 385 -5.51 7.90 8.98
N GLU A 386 -5.81 8.25 7.73
CA GLU A 386 -4.82 8.61 6.70
C GLU A 386 -3.96 9.80 7.16
N VAL A 387 -4.56 10.83 7.79
CA VAL A 387 -3.83 11.96 8.39
C VAL A 387 -2.98 11.52 9.59
N THR A 388 -3.45 10.61 10.45
CA THR A 388 -2.62 10.09 11.55
C THR A 388 -1.44 9.27 11.05
N GLU A 389 -1.63 8.42 10.03
CA GLU A 389 -0.58 7.63 9.40
C GLU A 389 0.47 8.56 8.75
N CYS A 390 0.04 9.57 7.98
CA CYS A 390 0.93 10.58 7.39
C CYS A 390 1.74 11.34 8.45
N ARG A 391 1.11 11.69 9.58
CA ARG A 391 1.80 12.33 10.71
C ARG A 391 2.82 11.39 11.35
N GLU A 392 2.54 10.10 11.44
CA GLU A 392 3.46 9.09 11.97
C GLU A 392 4.67 8.88 11.03
N PHE A 393 4.45 8.80 9.71
CA PHE A 393 5.54 8.77 8.73
C PHE A 393 6.43 10.03 8.83
N LEU A 394 5.83 11.22 8.86
CA LEU A 394 6.58 12.48 9.03
C LEU A 394 7.36 12.52 10.35
N ASN A 395 6.82 11.97 11.44
CA ASN A 395 7.53 11.87 12.72
C ASN A 395 8.71 10.88 12.64
N GLN A 396 8.55 9.75 11.96
CA GLN A 396 9.62 8.77 11.74
C GLN A 396 10.74 9.36 10.87
N GLU A 397 10.40 10.02 9.76
CA GLU A 397 11.38 10.68 8.88
C GLU A 397 12.12 11.83 9.59
N ASN A 398 11.42 12.63 10.40
CA ASN A 398 12.04 13.64 11.26
C ASN A 398 12.98 13.02 12.31
N HIS A 399 12.62 11.88 12.90
CA HIS A 399 13.49 11.18 13.84
C HIS A 399 14.76 10.65 13.15
N MET A 400 14.61 9.99 11.99
CA MET A 400 15.73 9.50 11.18
C MET A 400 16.65 10.64 10.74
N SER A 401 16.09 11.76 10.28
CA SER A 401 16.84 12.97 9.90
C SER A 401 17.64 13.54 11.08
N ARG A 402 17.05 13.60 12.28
CA ARG A 402 17.75 14.02 13.50
C ARG A 402 18.88 13.06 13.88
N MET A 403 18.67 11.74 13.75
CA MET A 403 19.72 10.75 14.03
C MET A 403 20.89 10.86 13.03
N GLN A 404 20.60 11.06 11.75
CA GLN A 404 21.63 11.31 10.72
C GLN A 404 22.40 12.60 10.98
N LEU A 405 21.72 13.68 11.36
CA LEU A 405 22.36 14.95 11.73
C LEU A 405 23.28 14.78 12.95
N LEU A 406 22.86 14.05 13.98
CA LEU A 406 23.69 13.74 15.15
C LEU A 406 24.92 12.89 14.79
N GLU A 407 24.78 11.92 13.87
CA GLU A 407 25.91 11.13 13.38
C GLU A 407 26.90 11.99 12.57
N VAL A 408 26.40 12.86 11.68
CA VAL A 408 27.23 13.79 10.91
C VAL A 408 27.93 14.79 11.83
N GLU A 409 27.25 15.35 12.84
CA GLU A 409 27.88 16.17 13.87
C GLU A 409 28.99 15.42 14.62
N ALA A 410 28.76 14.16 15.00
CA ALA A 410 29.76 13.35 15.71
C ALA A 410 31.00 13.09 14.82
N ARG A 411 30.79 12.75 13.54
CA ARG A 411 31.87 12.60 12.56
C ARG A 411 32.63 13.92 12.36
N LEU A 412 31.93 15.05 12.25
CA LEU A 412 32.55 16.38 12.13
C LEU A 412 33.38 16.75 13.35
N LYS A 413 32.88 16.50 14.58
CA LYS A 413 33.62 16.69 15.83
C LYS A 413 34.91 15.85 15.85
N LEU A 414 34.83 14.56 15.53
CA LEU A 414 36.02 13.69 15.41
C LEU A 414 37.04 14.22 14.38
N THR A 415 36.58 14.70 13.22
CA THR A 415 37.50 15.30 12.24
C THR A 415 38.11 16.61 12.73
N LEU A 416 37.35 17.45 13.44
CA LEU A 416 37.84 18.69 14.04
C LEU A 416 38.92 18.39 15.08
N ASP A 417 38.68 17.44 15.97
CA ASP A 417 39.62 17.02 17.01
C ASP A 417 40.92 16.47 16.38
N SER A 418 40.82 15.63 15.34
CA SER A 418 42.00 15.14 14.60
C SER A 418 42.80 16.25 13.89
N LEU A 419 42.13 17.30 13.40
CA LEU A 419 42.80 18.46 12.81
C LEU A 419 43.46 19.33 13.89
N GLN A 420 42.87 19.42 15.08
CA GLN A 420 43.51 20.08 16.23
C GLN A 420 44.79 19.33 16.64
N GLU A 421 44.74 18.01 16.77
CA GLU A 421 45.92 17.18 17.05
C GLU A 421 47.02 17.34 15.98
N LEU A 422 46.66 17.32 14.69
CA LEU A 422 47.62 17.57 13.60
C LEU A 422 48.22 18.97 13.67
N SER A 423 47.43 20.00 13.98
CA SER A 423 47.94 21.37 14.12
C SER A 423 48.89 21.54 15.32
N LEU A 424 48.64 20.82 16.42
CA LEU A 424 49.57 20.73 17.55
C LEU A 424 50.88 20.06 17.14
N GLN A 425 50.81 18.92 16.43
CA GLN A 425 51.99 18.21 15.91
C GLN A 425 52.82 19.08 14.95
N TYR A 426 52.17 19.87 14.08
CA TYR A 426 52.87 20.84 13.23
C TYR A 426 53.55 21.94 14.05
N GLN A 427 52.92 22.44 15.12
CA GLN A 427 53.55 23.44 16.00
C GLN A 427 54.76 22.86 16.74
N GLU A 428 54.65 21.65 17.31
CA GLU A 428 55.77 20.95 17.94
C GLU A 428 56.93 20.70 16.96
N LEU A 429 56.63 20.33 15.71
CA LEU A 429 57.63 20.18 14.66
C LEU A 429 58.33 21.52 14.35
N MET A 430 57.58 22.61 14.22
CA MET A 430 58.13 23.95 13.96
C MET A 430 59.02 24.43 15.11
N ASP A 431 58.58 24.22 16.36
CA ASP A 431 59.38 24.50 17.56
C ASP A 431 60.67 23.66 17.57
N SER A 432 60.61 22.39 17.17
CA SER A 432 61.80 21.52 17.07
C SER A 432 62.78 21.99 15.99
N GLN A 433 62.30 22.41 14.82
CA GLN A 433 63.14 23.01 13.78
C GLN A 433 63.79 24.31 14.25
N GLN A 434 63.05 25.12 15.01
CA GLN A 434 63.58 26.37 15.55
C GLN A 434 64.71 26.11 16.55
N ARG A 435 64.54 25.14 17.47
CA ARG A 435 65.61 24.69 18.38
C ARG A 435 66.83 24.17 17.63
N LEU A 436 66.65 23.35 16.59
CA LEU A 436 67.75 22.86 15.76
C LEU A 436 68.51 23.99 15.05
N ARG A 437 67.83 25.02 14.53
CA ARG A 437 68.50 26.21 13.96
C ARG A 437 69.27 27.00 15.01
N GLU A 438 68.76 27.08 16.24
CA GLU A 438 69.46 27.73 17.35
C GLU A 438 70.71 26.94 17.77
N GLU A 439 70.62 25.61 17.82
CA GLU A 439 71.77 24.70 18.04
C GLU A 439 72.81 24.78 16.90
N GLU A 440 72.39 24.77 15.63
CA GLU A 440 73.30 24.99 14.50
C GLU A 440 73.99 26.37 14.60
N ALA A 441 73.28 27.40 15.04
CA ALA A 441 73.85 28.73 15.23
C ALA A 441 74.79 28.83 16.45
N THR A 442 74.61 28.04 17.50
CA THR A 442 75.59 27.95 18.61
C THR A 442 76.81 27.15 18.20
N LEU A 443 76.63 25.98 17.58
CA LEU A 443 77.72 25.16 17.04
C LEU A 443 78.54 25.92 15.98
N GLY A 444 77.89 26.72 15.13
CA GLY A 444 78.57 27.60 14.18
C GLY A 444 79.44 28.66 14.86
N LYS A 445 78.99 29.25 15.97
CA LYS A 445 79.80 30.17 16.78
C LYS A 445 80.97 29.45 17.45
N GLU A 446 80.74 28.28 18.03
CA GLU A 446 81.80 27.45 18.63
C GLU A 446 82.86 27.03 17.61
N LEU A 447 82.44 26.71 16.37
CA LEU A 447 83.34 26.42 15.26
C LEU A 447 84.17 27.64 14.87
N GLU A 448 83.58 28.83 14.77
CA GLU A 448 84.36 30.04 14.49
C GLU A 448 85.29 30.44 15.64
N THR A 449 84.90 30.23 16.91
CA THR A 449 85.82 30.46 18.05
C THR A 449 86.98 29.46 18.04
N THR A 450 86.72 28.17 17.79
CA THR A 450 87.80 27.16 17.71
C THR A 450 88.70 27.35 16.49
N LYS A 451 88.17 27.83 15.36
CA LYS A 451 88.99 28.30 14.21
C LYS A 451 89.86 29.49 14.59
N ALA A 452 89.31 30.49 15.30
CA ALA A 452 90.07 31.66 15.74
C ALA A 452 91.18 31.27 16.74
N GLU A 453 90.90 30.37 17.67
CA GLU A 453 91.89 29.78 18.58
C GLU A 453 92.96 28.98 17.82
N LEU A 454 92.59 28.19 16.82
CA LEU A 454 93.53 27.47 15.95
C LEU A 454 94.45 28.42 15.19
N LEU A 455 93.91 29.52 14.64
CA LEU A 455 94.69 30.54 13.92
C LEU A 455 95.66 31.28 14.85
N ASP A 456 95.24 31.62 16.08
CA ASP A 456 96.14 32.21 17.09
C ASP A 456 97.22 31.21 17.54
N LEU A 457 96.88 29.94 17.74
CA LEU A 457 97.85 28.87 18.02
C LEU A 457 98.83 28.66 16.84
N GLN A 458 98.36 28.78 15.60
CA GLN A 458 99.20 28.67 14.41
C GLN A 458 100.13 29.89 14.30
N LEU A 459 99.64 31.10 14.54
CA LEU A 459 100.47 32.31 14.58
C LEU A 459 101.49 32.28 15.73
N LYS A 460 101.14 31.68 16.88
CA LYS A 460 102.08 31.38 17.97
C LYS A 460 103.12 30.34 17.55
N ARG A 461 102.73 29.29 16.83
CA ARG A 461 103.63 28.27 16.27
C ARG A 461 104.60 28.88 15.26
N ASP A 462 104.14 29.74 14.37
CA ASP A 462 104.96 30.40 13.36
C ASP A 462 105.97 31.36 14.01
N LYS A 463 105.58 32.07 15.08
CA LYS A 463 106.52 32.84 15.93
C LYS A 463 107.56 31.94 16.58
N VAL A 464 107.19 30.79 17.14
CA VAL A 464 108.15 29.82 17.72
C VAL A 464 109.07 29.25 16.63
N SER A 465 108.55 28.99 15.43
CA SER A 465 109.33 28.54 14.28
C SER A 465 110.36 29.60 13.87
N TRP A 466 109.95 30.87 13.79
CA TRP A 466 110.85 31.99 13.51
C TRP A 466 111.93 32.16 14.57
N ILE A 467 111.56 32.13 15.87
CA ILE A 467 112.53 32.15 16.98
C ILE A 467 113.49 30.96 16.89
N SER A 468 113.00 29.76 16.54
CA SER A 468 113.85 28.57 16.40
C SER A 468 114.82 28.66 15.21
N ALA A 469 114.42 29.35 14.13
CA ALA A 469 115.27 29.63 12.98
C ALA A 469 116.35 30.69 13.31
N ASP A 470 115.99 31.76 14.03
CA ASP A 470 116.95 32.77 14.53
C ASP A 470 117.93 32.18 15.56
N ILE A 471 117.48 31.26 16.42
CA ILE A 471 118.35 30.45 17.29
C ILE A 471 119.26 29.53 16.47
N ALA A 472 118.77 28.93 15.38
CA ALA A 472 119.60 28.09 14.51
C ALA A 472 120.62 28.92 13.70
N GLU A 473 120.27 30.12 13.27
CA GLU A 473 121.14 31.04 12.55
C GLU A 473 122.21 31.63 13.48
N SER A 474 121.83 32.10 14.66
CA SER A 474 122.78 32.55 15.69
C SER A 474 123.69 31.41 16.17
N LYS A 475 123.18 30.17 16.24
CA LYS A 475 124.01 28.96 16.45
C LYS A 475 124.99 28.73 15.29
N MET A 476 124.58 28.89 14.03
CA MET A 476 125.52 28.80 12.89
C MET A 476 126.59 29.90 12.95
N ARG A 477 126.22 31.17 13.23
CA ARG A 477 127.19 32.26 13.38
C ARG A 477 128.17 32.04 14.54
N LEU A 478 127.72 31.43 15.65
CA LEU A 478 128.59 31.01 16.76
C LEU A 478 129.50 29.83 16.36
N GLN A 479 129.01 28.91 15.53
CA GLN A 479 129.79 27.80 14.98
C GLN A 479 130.88 28.31 14.03
N GLU A 480 130.53 29.23 13.11
CA GLU A 480 131.46 29.92 12.22
C GLU A 480 132.52 30.71 12.99
N LEU A 481 132.16 31.41 14.08
CA LEU A 481 133.13 32.05 14.97
C LEU A 481 134.04 31.04 15.69
N ALA A 482 133.50 29.91 16.15
CA ALA A 482 134.28 28.84 16.77
C ALA A 482 135.22 28.13 15.78
N ASP A 483 134.87 28.11 14.49
CA ASP A 483 135.68 27.53 13.42
C ASP A 483 136.73 28.54 12.89
N CYS A 484 136.41 29.83 12.84
CA CYS A 484 137.38 30.91 12.64
C CYS A 484 138.43 30.98 13.76
N LEU A 485 138.04 30.77 15.02
CA LEU A 485 138.97 30.68 16.16
C LEU A 485 139.82 29.41 16.13
N ARG A 486 139.32 28.30 15.57
CA ARG A 486 140.11 27.07 15.33
C ARG A 486 141.09 27.20 14.17
N ALA A 487 140.77 27.98 13.14
CA ALA A 487 141.65 28.21 12.00
C ALA A 487 142.83 29.18 12.31
N ALA A 488 142.76 29.92 13.42
CA ALA A 488 143.74 30.96 13.77
C ALA A 488 144.86 30.50 14.73
N LEU A 489 144.86 29.25 15.19
CA LEU A 489 145.79 28.74 16.22
C LEU A 489 146.28 27.32 15.89
N GLN A 490 147.11 27.18 14.86
CA GLN A 490 147.81 25.93 14.59
C GLN A 490 149.16 26.11 13.87
N GLU A 491 150.18 26.50 14.63
CA GLU A 491 151.59 26.08 14.48
C GLU A 491 152.16 26.05 15.93
N GLU A 492 152.74 24.91 16.30
CA GLU A 492 153.57 24.60 17.48
C GLU A 492 153.18 25.16 18.88
N ASP A 493 152.72 24.29 19.79
CA ASP A 493 153.54 23.90 20.97
C ASP A 493 152.99 22.66 21.72
N ASP A 494 153.80 22.15 22.65
CA ASP A 494 153.84 20.78 23.19
C ASP A 494 152.86 20.40 24.36
N ASP A 495 152.96 19.11 24.71
CA ASP A 495 152.66 18.46 26.01
C ASP A 495 151.22 18.01 26.39
N ALA A 496 151.11 16.68 26.57
CA ALA A 496 150.02 15.98 27.25
C ALA A 496 150.30 15.94 28.79
N PRO A 497 149.32 15.71 29.71
CA PRO A 497 148.69 14.38 29.80
C PRO A 497 147.28 14.24 30.46
N SER A 498 146.57 13.18 30.05
CA SER A 498 145.79 12.25 30.91
C SER A 498 144.53 12.68 31.72
N ARG A 499 143.62 11.69 31.85
CA ARG A 499 142.50 11.54 32.84
C ARG A 499 141.25 12.44 32.64
N SER A 500 140.04 12.05 33.06
CA SER A 500 139.49 10.72 33.40
C SER A 500 137.97 10.82 33.72
N ARG A 501 137.20 9.83 33.25
CA ARG A 501 135.91 9.33 33.80
C ARG A 501 134.63 10.17 33.61
N ALA A 502 133.55 9.41 33.40
CA ALA A 502 132.17 9.84 33.56
C ALA A 502 131.84 10.27 35.00
N TRP A 503 130.82 11.13 35.16
CA TRP A 503 129.83 11.06 36.23
C TRP A 503 128.60 11.95 35.93
N THR A 504 127.39 11.44 36.18
CA THR A 504 126.21 12.25 36.56
C THR A 504 126.49 12.96 37.89
N PRO A 505 125.88 14.13 38.17
CA PRO A 505 124.72 14.09 39.09
C PRO A 505 123.68 15.22 38.94
N ALA A 506 122.49 15.02 39.52
CA ALA A 506 121.60 16.09 40.02
C ALA A 506 121.95 16.37 41.52
N PRO A 507 121.24 17.18 42.34
CA PRO A 507 120.09 18.08 42.08
C PRO A 507 120.22 19.48 42.75
N ARG A 508 119.19 20.35 42.63
CA ARG A 508 118.44 20.97 43.77
C ARG A 508 117.55 22.16 43.36
N THR A 509 116.30 22.13 43.84
CA THR A 509 115.35 23.26 43.98
C THR A 509 115.51 23.96 45.35
N PRO A 510 114.87 25.12 45.60
CA PRO A 510 113.56 25.17 46.32
C PRO A 510 112.50 25.99 45.54
N GLY A 511 111.18 25.87 45.72
CA GLY A 511 110.35 25.93 46.96
C GLY A 511 109.78 27.37 47.05
N TRP A 512 108.48 27.68 47.18
CA TRP A 512 107.35 27.19 48.00
C TRP A 512 106.00 27.30 47.21
N GLN A 513 104.80 26.80 47.60
CA GLN A 513 104.32 25.65 48.39
C GLN A 513 102.81 25.35 48.06
N THR A 514 102.21 24.41 48.80
CA THR A 514 100.84 23.82 48.73
C THR A 514 99.82 24.47 49.72
N PRO A 515 98.50 24.11 49.87
CA PRO A 515 97.94 22.73 49.89
C PRO A 515 96.54 22.39 49.31
N ARG A 516 96.35 21.06 49.26
CA ARG A 516 95.23 20.15 48.87
C ARG A 516 94.21 19.94 50.05
N PRO A 517 93.18 19.03 50.05
CA PRO A 517 92.92 17.81 49.23
C PRO A 517 91.42 17.57 48.84
N ALA A 518 90.92 16.41 48.34
CA ALA A 518 91.44 15.05 48.14
C ALA A 518 90.74 14.25 47.00
N TRP A 519 91.51 13.34 46.38
CA TRP A 519 91.18 11.97 45.91
C TRP A 519 90.06 11.63 44.89
N THR A 520 90.44 10.71 43.99
CA THR A 520 89.60 9.84 43.13
C THR A 520 90.03 8.38 43.42
N PRO A 521 89.22 7.34 43.18
CA PRO A 521 89.47 6.51 41.98
C PRO A 521 88.21 5.80 41.39
N ALA A 522 88.42 4.92 40.40
CA ALA A 522 87.39 4.40 39.49
C ALA A 522 86.94 2.93 39.71
N CYS A 523 85.92 2.52 38.93
CA CYS A 523 85.58 1.18 38.41
C CYS A 523 84.47 0.31 39.08
N ARG A 524 83.66 -0.31 38.18
CA ARG A 524 82.82 -1.55 38.28
C ARG A 524 81.36 -1.49 38.81
N THR A 525 80.42 -1.82 37.91
CA THR A 525 79.22 -2.67 38.11
C THR A 525 79.61 -4.16 38.37
N PRO A 526 78.75 -5.13 38.81
CA PRO A 526 77.26 -5.19 38.75
C PRO A 526 76.46 -5.91 39.91
N ALA A 527 75.11 -5.77 39.87
CA ALA A 527 74.03 -6.78 40.11
C ALA A 527 73.68 -7.50 41.46
N ARG A 528 72.35 -7.55 41.73
CA ARG A 528 71.52 -8.47 42.59
C ARG A 528 71.57 -8.27 44.13
N ARG A 529 70.49 -8.41 44.93
CA ARG A 529 69.15 -9.07 44.78
C ARG A 529 68.01 -8.33 45.56
N THR A 530 66.77 -8.63 45.18
CA THR A 530 65.40 -8.35 45.74
C THR A 530 65.15 -8.89 47.18
N PRO A 531 64.04 -8.58 47.94
CA PRO A 531 62.62 -8.67 47.49
C PRO A 531 61.46 -7.87 48.18
N TYR A 532 60.22 -8.13 47.69
CA TYR A 532 58.84 -7.69 48.09
C TYR A 532 58.43 -6.22 47.77
N ARG A 533 57.47 -5.91 46.87
CA ARG A 533 56.03 -6.29 46.62
C ARG A 533 55.09 -5.29 47.34
N ALA A 534 54.04 -4.70 46.74
CA ALA A 534 53.15 -5.15 45.66
C ALA A 534 52.81 -4.10 44.59
N GLY A 535 52.33 -4.56 43.43
CA GLY A 535 51.47 -3.78 42.52
C GLY A 535 50.10 -4.47 42.39
N ASP A 536 49.22 -3.94 41.53
CA ASP A 536 48.76 -4.63 40.30
C ASP A 536 47.53 -3.93 39.69
N SER A 537 47.19 -4.30 38.46
CA SER A 537 46.10 -3.76 37.66
C SER A 537 45.07 -4.84 37.26
N PHE A 538 43.92 -4.38 36.75
CA PHE A 538 43.10 -5.02 35.71
C PHE A 538 42.10 -6.17 36.06
N VAL A 539 40.82 -5.88 35.76
CA VAL A 539 39.68 -6.77 35.38
C VAL A 539 39.16 -7.87 36.33
N GLY A 540 37.82 -7.90 36.49
CA GLY A 540 37.08 -9.07 36.99
C GLY A 540 35.62 -8.79 37.36
N SER A 541 34.69 -8.94 36.41
CA SER A 541 33.22 -8.77 36.56
C SER A 541 32.56 -9.70 37.60
N VAL A 542 31.39 -9.31 38.14
CA VAL A 542 30.12 -10.13 38.24
C VAL A 542 29.02 -9.41 39.05
N LEU A 543 27.73 -9.68 38.72
CA LEU A 543 26.46 -9.09 39.23
C LEU A 543 26.20 -7.64 38.76
N LYS A 544 25.38 -7.35 37.74
CA LYS A 544 24.02 -7.82 37.31
C LYS A 544 22.87 -7.19 38.12
N ALA A 545 22.05 -6.43 37.40
CA ALA A 545 20.92 -5.66 37.88
C ALA A 545 19.63 -6.48 38.05
N VAL A 546 18.57 -5.81 38.54
CA VAL A 546 17.31 -5.48 37.82
C VAL A 546 16.13 -5.56 38.81
N LEU A 547 15.34 -4.48 38.90
CA LEU A 547 13.87 -4.41 38.78
C LEU A 547 13.34 -3.20 39.57
N GLY A 548 12.66 -2.29 38.87
CA GLY A 548 11.74 -1.36 39.52
C GLY A 548 10.38 -2.02 39.75
N LYS A 549 9.55 -1.38 40.57
CA LYS A 549 8.09 -1.50 40.50
C LYS A 549 7.41 -0.29 41.14
N ASP A 550 6.30 0.03 40.53
CA ASP A 550 5.47 1.22 40.68
C ASP A 550 4.87 1.37 42.09
N ALA A 551 4.74 2.63 42.54
CA ALA A 551 3.77 3.05 43.56
C ALA A 551 3.66 4.59 43.57
N ASP A 552 2.82 5.14 42.69
CA ASP A 552 2.23 6.47 42.89
C ASP A 552 0.89 6.36 43.63
N GLU A 553 0.44 7.48 44.19
CA GLU A 553 -0.84 7.70 44.89
C GLU A 553 -1.08 6.96 46.24
N ALA A 554 -0.83 7.65 47.35
CA ALA A 554 -1.94 8.23 48.14
C ALA A 554 -1.47 9.15 49.29
N THR A 555 -1.76 10.43 49.13
CA THR A 555 -2.42 11.30 50.11
C THR A 555 -2.09 11.16 51.62
N GLY A 556 -1.26 12.10 52.10
CA GLY A 556 -1.67 13.04 53.16
C GLY A 556 -1.68 12.57 54.63
N GLY A 557 -0.90 13.26 55.47
CA GLY A 557 -1.01 13.15 56.94
C GLY A 557 0.30 13.51 57.62
N GLY A 558 0.46 14.76 58.06
CA GLY A 558 1.63 15.18 58.83
C GLY A 558 1.39 15.10 60.34
N SER A 559 2.46 15.01 61.13
CA SER A 559 2.67 15.79 62.36
C SER A 559 3.99 15.36 63.01
N ALA A 560 4.72 16.32 63.58
CA ALA A 560 6.00 16.06 64.25
C ALA A 560 5.79 15.49 65.66
N PHE A 561 6.80 14.79 66.20
CA PHE A 561 7.32 15.13 67.52
C PHE A 561 8.79 14.70 67.66
N THR A 562 9.55 15.52 68.41
CA THR A 562 10.99 15.40 68.66
C THR A 562 11.32 14.33 69.70
N LYS A 563 12.57 13.83 69.70
CA LYS A 563 13.14 13.19 70.89
C LYS A 563 14.61 13.56 71.08
N ASP A 564 14.92 14.05 72.28
CA ASP A 564 16.17 14.69 72.65
C ASP A 564 17.19 13.72 73.30
N LYS A 565 18.37 14.25 73.62
CA LYS A 565 19.62 13.56 74.00
C LYS A 565 19.60 12.65 75.24
N LEU A 566 20.58 11.73 75.27
CA LEU A 566 21.11 11.01 76.46
C LEU A 566 21.67 11.96 77.54
N PRO A 567 21.78 11.49 78.80
CA PRO A 567 23.13 11.25 79.35
C PRO A 567 23.31 9.98 80.22
N SER A 568 24.55 9.81 80.69
CA SER A 568 25.30 8.66 81.24
C SER A 568 24.90 7.98 82.58
N THR A 569 25.35 6.72 82.69
CA THR A 569 25.61 5.84 83.87
C THR A 569 26.22 6.48 85.15
N PRO A 570 26.02 5.91 86.36
CA PRO A 570 26.99 4.92 86.93
C PRO A 570 26.41 3.73 87.77
N LYS A 571 27.28 2.75 88.08
CA LYS A 571 27.13 1.50 88.89
C LYS A 571 27.22 1.74 90.43
N PRO A 572 27.13 0.70 91.32
CA PRO A 572 26.27 -0.50 91.45
C PRO A 572 25.67 -0.64 92.90
N ILE A 573 25.25 -1.86 93.34
CA ILE A 573 24.69 -2.25 94.67
C ILE A 573 23.17 -1.93 94.74
N GLU A 574 22.22 -2.81 95.13
CA GLU A 574 22.19 -4.18 95.71
C GLU A 574 21.01 -4.98 95.06
N PRO A 575 20.99 -6.34 95.03
CA PRO A 575 20.13 -7.08 94.11
C PRO A 575 18.91 -7.77 94.78
N GLU A 576 17.87 -7.02 95.17
CA GLU A 576 16.56 -7.65 95.49
C GLU A 576 15.35 -6.76 95.15
N ASP A 577 15.36 -5.47 95.51
CA ASP A 577 14.23 -4.57 95.17
C ASP A 577 14.08 -4.29 93.66
N GLY A 578 15.18 -4.22 92.92
CA GLY A 578 15.15 -4.03 91.46
C GLY A 578 14.56 -5.19 90.68
N LEU A 579 14.61 -6.42 91.23
CA LEU A 579 13.89 -7.58 90.67
C LEU A 579 12.39 -7.48 90.93
N LEU A 580 11.97 -6.99 92.10
CA LEU A 580 10.56 -6.82 92.39
C LEU A 580 9.93 -5.74 91.49
N GLU A 581 10.61 -4.61 91.28
CA GLU A 581 10.09 -3.53 90.43
C GLU A 581 10.09 -3.91 88.94
N SER A 582 11.16 -4.55 88.44
CA SER A 582 11.16 -5.08 87.07
C SER A 582 10.15 -6.21 86.85
N VAL A 583 9.80 -7.00 87.88
CA VAL A 583 8.68 -7.96 87.82
C VAL A 583 7.31 -7.26 87.85
N LYS A 584 7.17 -6.09 88.51
CA LYS A 584 5.95 -5.25 88.40
C LYS A 584 5.83 -4.62 87.03
N GLU A 585 6.91 -4.08 86.47
CA GLU A 585 6.94 -3.55 85.10
C GLU A 585 6.70 -4.65 84.07
N LEU A 586 7.27 -5.85 84.25
CA LEU A 586 7.00 -7.00 83.40
C LEU A 586 5.52 -7.45 83.53
N ARG A 587 4.95 -7.43 84.74
CA ARG A 587 3.52 -7.71 84.94
C ARG A 587 2.63 -6.65 84.28
N ALA A 588 3.01 -5.38 84.34
CA ALA A 588 2.28 -4.28 83.71
C ALA A 588 2.37 -4.34 82.18
N THR A 589 3.56 -4.62 81.63
CA THR A 589 3.75 -4.81 80.18
C THR A 589 3.07 -6.07 79.67
N VAL A 590 3.08 -7.18 80.41
CA VAL A 590 2.26 -8.36 80.11
C VAL A 590 0.78 -8.01 80.17
N SER A 591 0.30 -7.28 81.18
CA SER A 591 -1.11 -6.86 81.26
C SER A 591 -1.51 -5.95 80.09
N ASN A 592 -0.63 -5.03 79.68
CA ASN A 592 -0.83 -4.20 78.49
C ASN A 592 -0.82 -5.04 77.20
N LEU A 593 0.05 -6.04 77.10
CA LEU A 593 0.08 -7.00 75.99
C LEU A 593 -1.24 -7.79 75.95
N THR A 594 -1.74 -8.27 77.09
CA THR A 594 -3.02 -8.98 77.18
C THR A 594 -4.19 -8.10 76.77
N MET A 595 -4.22 -6.82 77.19
CA MET A 595 -5.25 -5.86 76.76
C MET A 595 -5.15 -5.51 75.27
N LEU A 596 -3.94 -5.48 74.71
CA LEU A 596 -3.74 -5.27 73.26
C LEU A 596 -4.16 -6.52 72.48
N SER A 597 -3.85 -7.73 72.96
CA SER A 597 -4.30 -8.98 72.38
C SER A 597 -5.83 -9.08 72.37
N SER A 598 -6.50 -8.84 73.50
CA SER A 598 -7.97 -8.85 73.54
C SER A 598 -8.58 -7.80 72.62
N ARG A 599 -7.98 -6.61 72.53
CA ARG A 599 -8.44 -5.55 71.62
C ARG A 599 -8.19 -5.88 70.13
N ILE A 600 -7.15 -6.64 69.82
CA ILE A 600 -6.92 -7.18 68.46
C ILE A 600 -7.97 -8.25 68.16
N GLU A 601 -8.22 -9.19 69.08
CA GLU A 601 -9.27 -10.21 68.96
C GLU A 601 -10.67 -9.56 68.78
N ASP A 602 -11.00 -8.52 69.53
CA ASP A 602 -12.25 -7.74 69.36
C ASP A 602 -12.34 -7.06 67.98
N LEU A 603 -11.23 -6.50 67.49
CA LEU A 603 -11.16 -5.87 66.17
C LEU A 603 -11.25 -6.89 65.03
N GLU A 604 -10.67 -8.08 65.20
CA GLU A 604 -10.78 -9.19 64.25
C GLU A 604 -12.18 -9.79 64.24
N GLN A 605 -12.78 -10.02 65.42
CA GLN A 605 -14.16 -10.50 65.52
C GLN A 605 -15.17 -9.49 64.98
N SER A 606 -14.98 -8.19 65.20
CA SER A 606 -15.89 -7.16 64.66
C SER A 606 -15.74 -7.01 63.14
N LYS A 607 -14.51 -7.06 62.59
CA LYS A 607 -14.28 -7.14 61.14
C LYS A 607 -14.87 -8.40 60.52
N PHE A 608 -14.70 -9.56 61.16
CA PHE A 608 -15.28 -10.82 60.69
C PHE A 608 -16.82 -10.75 60.68
N LYS A 609 -17.44 -10.23 61.74
CA LYS A 609 -18.89 -9.99 61.79
C LYS A 609 -19.35 -9.03 60.70
N ALA A 610 -18.61 -7.94 60.45
CA ALA A 610 -18.92 -6.98 59.39
C ALA A 610 -18.85 -7.62 57.99
N LEU A 611 -17.77 -8.35 57.68
CA LEU A 611 -17.63 -9.10 56.43
C LEU A 611 -18.72 -10.19 56.30
N GLN A 612 -19.10 -10.84 57.39
CA GLN A 612 -20.18 -11.84 57.37
C GLN A 612 -21.54 -11.21 57.11
N THR A 613 -21.82 -10.00 57.63
CA THR A 613 -23.02 -9.24 57.28
C THR A 613 -22.99 -8.74 55.83
N GLU A 614 -21.82 -8.33 55.32
CA GLU A 614 -21.66 -7.91 53.92
C GLU A 614 -21.83 -9.07 52.94
N ILE A 615 -21.26 -10.25 53.23
CA ILE A 615 -21.50 -11.48 52.48
C ILE A 615 -22.98 -11.84 52.48
N SER A 616 -23.68 -11.68 53.60
CA SER A 616 -25.12 -11.95 53.70
C SER A 616 -25.97 -10.96 52.88
N ASP A 617 -25.62 -9.67 52.90
CA ASP A 617 -26.28 -8.64 52.08
C ASP A 617 -26.02 -8.85 50.57
N LEU A 618 -24.80 -9.23 50.19
CA LEU A 618 -24.45 -9.57 48.81
C LEU A 618 -25.13 -10.86 48.33
N GLN A 619 -25.29 -11.87 49.19
CA GLN A 619 -26.07 -13.07 48.91
C GLN A 619 -27.55 -12.72 48.68
N LEU A 620 -28.15 -11.91 49.57
CA LEU A 620 -29.53 -11.47 49.41
C LEU A 620 -29.72 -10.64 48.13
N ARG A 621 -28.79 -9.74 47.80
CA ARG A 621 -28.82 -8.96 46.54
C ARG A 621 -28.72 -9.87 45.31
N LEU A 622 -27.87 -10.89 45.36
CA LEU A 622 -27.74 -11.87 44.28
C LEU A 622 -29.06 -12.64 44.12
N GLU A 623 -29.67 -13.11 45.21
CA GLU A 623 -30.98 -13.75 45.19
C GLU A 623 -32.06 -12.83 44.60
N THR A 624 -32.16 -11.57 45.03
CA THR A 624 -33.13 -10.61 44.46
C THR A 624 -32.91 -10.36 42.97
N VAL A 625 -31.65 -10.21 42.53
CA VAL A 625 -31.34 -10.01 41.10
C VAL A 625 -31.64 -11.27 40.28
N THR A 626 -31.38 -12.46 40.81
CA THR A 626 -31.77 -13.71 40.16
C THR A 626 -33.29 -13.85 40.06
N ALA A 627 -34.05 -13.53 41.11
CA ALA A 627 -35.51 -13.53 41.09
C ALA A 627 -36.08 -12.52 40.09
N GLU A 628 -35.59 -11.27 40.09
CA GLU A 628 -35.98 -10.25 39.11
C GLU A 628 -35.66 -10.66 37.66
N SER A 629 -34.50 -11.28 37.42
CA SER A 629 -34.14 -11.76 36.09
C SER A 629 -35.00 -12.93 35.64
N GLN A 630 -35.36 -13.85 36.56
CA GLN A 630 -36.28 -14.94 36.29
C GLN A 630 -37.69 -14.41 35.98
N GLU A 631 -38.20 -13.44 36.75
CA GLU A 631 -39.49 -12.80 36.46
C GLU A 631 -39.48 -12.09 35.10
N LYS A 632 -38.39 -11.41 34.73
CA LYS A 632 -38.20 -10.81 33.40
C LYS A 632 -38.20 -11.86 32.29
N ILE A 633 -37.55 -13.01 32.49
CA ILE A 633 -37.56 -14.15 31.55
C ILE A 633 -38.98 -14.72 31.42
N ASP A 634 -39.70 -14.90 32.53
CA ASP A 634 -41.05 -15.45 32.53
C ASP A 634 -42.04 -14.49 31.85
N ALA A 635 -41.94 -13.18 32.11
CA ALA A 635 -42.72 -12.15 31.42
C ALA A 635 -42.42 -12.07 29.90
N GLN A 636 -41.15 -12.24 29.50
CA GLN A 636 -40.76 -12.37 28.10
C GLN A 636 -41.35 -13.64 27.48
N SER A 637 -41.28 -14.79 28.18
CA SER A 637 -41.83 -16.06 27.71
C SER A 637 -43.35 -15.99 27.51
N ALA A 638 -44.08 -15.33 28.42
CA ALA A 638 -45.51 -15.08 28.32
C ALA A 638 -45.85 -14.15 27.15
N THR A 639 -44.98 -13.18 26.85
CA THR A 639 -45.12 -12.29 25.69
C THR A 639 -44.89 -13.04 24.38
N ILE A 640 -43.85 -13.88 24.31
CA ILE A 640 -43.57 -14.77 23.17
C ILE A 640 -44.74 -15.75 22.97
N ALA A 641 -45.30 -16.31 24.03
CA ALA A 641 -46.47 -17.20 23.96
C ALA A 641 -47.72 -16.49 23.41
N LYS A 642 -47.97 -15.23 23.80
CA LYS A 642 -49.04 -14.37 23.25
C LYS A 642 -48.81 -14.09 21.76
N LEU A 643 -47.59 -13.71 21.36
CA LEU A 643 -47.23 -13.47 19.95
C LEU A 643 -47.39 -14.75 19.11
N ASN A 644 -46.90 -15.89 19.59
CA ASN A 644 -47.06 -17.19 18.90
C ASN A 644 -48.53 -17.63 18.79
N LYS A 645 -49.38 -17.29 19.77
CA LYS A 645 -50.84 -17.51 19.67
C LYS A 645 -51.46 -16.60 18.60
N ALA A 646 -51.06 -15.33 18.54
CA ALA A 646 -51.54 -14.39 17.52
C ALA A 646 -51.06 -14.78 16.10
N LEU A 647 -49.82 -15.23 15.94
CA LEU A 647 -49.28 -15.73 14.67
C LEU A 647 -50.02 -16.98 14.18
N ARG A 648 -50.33 -17.95 15.07
CA ARG A 648 -51.17 -19.09 14.70
C ARG A 648 -52.58 -18.68 14.29
N GLY A 649 -53.18 -17.69 14.95
CA GLY A 649 -54.46 -17.11 14.53
C GLY A 649 -54.39 -16.46 13.15
N LYS A 650 -53.34 -15.67 12.86
CA LYS A 650 -53.12 -15.08 11.54
C LYS A 650 -52.94 -16.15 10.44
N LEU A 651 -52.18 -17.21 10.72
CA LEU A 651 -51.97 -18.33 9.80
C LEU A 651 -53.29 -19.08 9.51
N GLU A 652 -54.17 -19.24 10.50
CA GLU A 652 -55.47 -19.88 10.26
C GLU A 652 -56.38 -18.98 9.42
N ASN A 653 -56.47 -17.69 9.75
CA ASN A 653 -57.21 -16.72 8.94
C ASN A 653 -56.67 -16.63 7.50
N GLU A 654 -55.36 -16.79 7.29
CA GLU A 654 -54.73 -16.81 5.96
C GLU A 654 -55.16 -18.04 5.15
N LYS A 655 -55.28 -19.23 5.77
CA LYS A 655 -55.86 -20.41 5.12
C LYS A 655 -57.33 -20.21 4.78
N GLU A 656 -58.12 -19.66 5.70
CA GLU A 656 -59.54 -19.36 5.47
C GLU A 656 -59.71 -18.41 4.28
N LEU A 657 -58.90 -17.36 4.20
CA LEU A 657 -58.84 -16.46 3.05
C LEU A 657 -58.42 -17.19 1.77
N GLN A 658 -57.42 -18.06 1.83
CA GLN A 658 -56.97 -18.85 0.68
C GLN A 658 -58.06 -19.80 0.15
N ASP A 659 -58.86 -20.40 1.03
CA ASP A 659 -59.97 -21.27 0.65
C ASP A 659 -61.18 -20.47 0.12
N VAL A 660 -61.43 -19.25 0.64
CA VAL A 660 -62.40 -18.33 0.05
C VAL A 660 -61.98 -17.88 -1.36
N VAL A 661 -60.69 -17.61 -1.59
CA VAL A 661 -60.14 -17.29 -2.92
C VAL A 661 -60.31 -18.46 -3.87
N LYS A 662 -59.95 -19.70 -3.49
CA LYS A 662 -60.20 -20.90 -4.32
C LYS A 662 -61.68 -21.05 -4.69
N GLN A 663 -62.60 -20.88 -3.71
CA GLN A 663 -64.04 -20.91 -3.99
C GLN A 663 -64.48 -19.79 -4.94
N GLN A 664 -63.83 -18.62 -4.93
CA GLN A 664 -64.11 -17.53 -5.85
C GLN A 664 -63.58 -17.83 -7.26
N GLU A 665 -62.41 -18.45 -7.39
CA GLU A 665 -61.84 -18.94 -8.65
C GLU A 665 -62.73 -20.03 -9.27
N GLU A 666 -63.18 -21.01 -8.49
CA GLU A 666 -64.14 -22.03 -8.93
C GLU A 666 -65.47 -21.42 -9.43
N ARG A 667 -66.01 -20.42 -8.71
CA ARG A 667 -67.21 -19.68 -9.15
C ARG A 667 -66.95 -18.90 -10.43
N MET A 668 -65.75 -18.34 -10.61
CA MET A 668 -65.36 -17.62 -11.83
C MET A 668 -65.29 -18.57 -13.02
N LEU A 669 -64.68 -19.75 -12.87
CA LEU A 669 -64.67 -20.79 -13.90
C LEU A 669 -66.09 -21.23 -14.27
N GLN A 670 -66.96 -21.50 -13.29
CA GLN A 670 -68.38 -21.82 -13.54
C GLN A 670 -69.14 -20.69 -14.26
N LEU A 671 -68.78 -19.42 -14.03
CA LEU A 671 -69.36 -18.28 -14.76
C LEU A 671 -68.81 -18.18 -16.19
N ILE A 672 -67.54 -18.50 -16.41
CA ILE A 672 -66.93 -18.60 -17.74
C ILE A 672 -67.62 -19.70 -18.55
N ASP A 673 -67.78 -20.90 -18.00
CA ASP A 673 -68.47 -22.02 -18.66
C ASP A 673 -69.92 -21.66 -19.03
N LYS A 674 -70.68 -21.05 -18.10
CA LYS A 674 -72.03 -20.54 -18.36
C LYS A 674 -72.04 -19.45 -19.42
N SER A 675 -71.04 -18.57 -19.44
CA SER A 675 -70.93 -17.53 -20.48
C SER A 675 -70.66 -18.13 -21.86
N ALA A 676 -69.82 -19.17 -21.95
CA ALA A 676 -69.54 -19.91 -23.19
C ALA A 676 -70.78 -20.68 -23.68
N GLU A 677 -71.58 -21.23 -22.77
CA GLU A 677 -72.90 -21.78 -23.10
C GLU A 677 -73.87 -20.72 -23.62
N VAL A 678 -73.92 -19.54 -23.00
CA VAL A 678 -74.75 -18.42 -23.47
C VAL A 678 -74.29 -17.91 -24.85
N THR A 679 -72.97 -17.87 -25.15
CA THR A 679 -72.51 -17.49 -26.50
C THR A 679 -72.87 -18.55 -27.54
N ARG A 680 -72.77 -19.85 -27.20
CA ARG A 680 -73.23 -20.96 -28.05
C ARG A 680 -74.72 -20.88 -28.35
N LEU A 681 -75.56 -20.71 -27.31
CA LEU A 681 -77.01 -20.55 -27.45
C LEU A 681 -77.38 -19.28 -28.23
N ASN A 682 -76.65 -18.17 -28.07
CA ASN A 682 -76.85 -16.97 -28.90
C ASN A 682 -76.48 -17.22 -30.37
N GLY A 683 -75.47 -18.05 -30.64
CA GLY A 683 -75.15 -18.54 -31.99
C GLY A 683 -76.28 -19.36 -32.59
N GLU A 684 -76.82 -20.32 -31.84
CA GLU A 684 -77.97 -21.15 -32.21
C GLU A 684 -79.23 -20.30 -32.45
N VAL A 685 -79.58 -19.39 -31.55
CA VAL A 685 -80.69 -18.44 -31.71
C VAL A 685 -80.50 -17.57 -32.94
N SER A 686 -79.28 -17.09 -33.21
CA SER A 686 -78.97 -16.32 -34.41
C SER A 686 -79.06 -17.16 -35.69
N GLN A 687 -78.78 -18.46 -35.62
CA GLN A 687 -78.98 -19.42 -36.71
C GLN A 687 -80.45 -19.71 -36.96
N LEU A 688 -81.22 -19.98 -35.90
CA LEU A 688 -82.67 -20.19 -35.96
C LEU A 688 -83.40 -18.94 -36.48
N LYS A 689 -82.98 -17.74 -36.06
CA LYS A 689 -83.53 -16.47 -36.55
C LYS A 689 -83.24 -16.26 -38.04
N ARG A 690 -82.04 -16.64 -38.51
CA ARG A 690 -81.70 -16.66 -39.95
C ARG A 690 -82.50 -17.71 -40.72
N SER A 691 -82.73 -18.91 -40.18
CA SER A 691 -83.55 -19.93 -40.86
C SER A 691 -85.03 -19.58 -40.87
N LEU A 692 -85.55 -18.99 -39.79
CA LEU A 692 -86.91 -18.45 -39.73
C LEU A 692 -87.08 -17.33 -40.75
N GLN A 693 -86.15 -16.38 -40.83
CA GLN A 693 -86.18 -15.34 -41.86
C GLN A 693 -86.15 -15.92 -43.28
N ARG A 694 -85.35 -16.96 -43.54
CA ARG A 694 -85.35 -17.67 -44.83
C ARG A 694 -86.70 -18.30 -45.11
N ALA A 695 -87.24 -19.09 -44.19
CA ALA A 695 -88.56 -19.71 -44.32
C ALA A 695 -89.69 -18.69 -44.45
N GLU A 696 -89.61 -17.55 -43.77
CA GLU A 696 -90.54 -16.41 -43.94
C GLU A 696 -90.39 -15.77 -45.32
N THR A 697 -89.17 -15.62 -45.85
CA THR A 697 -88.96 -15.10 -47.22
C THR A 697 -89.37 -16.11 -48.28
N GLU A 698 -89.12 -17.40 -48.08
CA GLU A 698 -89.56 -18.48 -48.97
C GLU A 698 -91.10 -18.57 -48.95
N ALA A 699 -91.72 -18.52 -47.78
CA ALA A 699 -93.17 -18.41 -47.66
C ALA A 699 -93.68 -17.14 -48.34
N LYS A 700 -93.10 -15.95 -48.10
CA LYS A 700 -93.50 -14.71 -48.76
C LYS A 700 -93.35 -14.79 -50.28
N VAL A 701 -92.26 -15.36 -50.79
CA VAL A 701 -92.04 -15.59 -52.23
C VAL A 701 -93.08 -16.56 -52.78
N LEU A 702 -93.37 -17.68 -52.10
CA LEU A 702 -94.44 -18.59 -52.53
C LEU A 702 -95.83 -17.91 -52.48
N TRP A 703 -96.10 -17.09 -51.46
CA TRP A 703 -97.31 -16.25 -51.39
C TRP A 703 -97.32 -15.16 -52.47
N GLU A 704 -96.16 -14.68 -52.93
CA GLU A 704 -95.97 -13.68 -53.99
C GLU A 704 -95.90 -14.29 -55.39
N GLU A 705 -95.61 -15.59 -55.55
CA GLU A 705 -95.76 -16.37 -56.79
C GLU A 705 -97.22 -16.79 -56.96
N MET A 706 -97.87 -17.22 -55.87
CA MET A 706 -99.33 -17.44 -55.81
C MET A 706 -100.12 -16.16 -56.07
N ARG A 707 -99.61 -14.99 -55.62
CA ARG A 707 -100.16 -13.66 -55.96
C ARG A 707 -99.66 -13.14 -57.30
N GLY A 708 -98.48 -13.60 -57.74
CA GLY A 708 -97.75 -13.25 -58.96
C GLY A 708 -98.31 -13.87 -60.24
N GLN A 709 -99.49 -14.48 -60.14
CA GLN A 709 -100.45 -14.44 -61.23
C GLN A 709 -100.80 -12.99 -61.64
N GLU A 710 -100.58 -11.97 -60.79
CA GLU A 710 -100.68 -10.54 -61.15
C GLU A 710 -99.52 -9.63 -60.66
N LEU A 711 -98.79 -9.10 -61.66
CA LEU A 711 -98.15 -7.77 -61.76
C LEU A 711 -96.74 -7.49 -61.14
N LYS A 712 -96.09 -6.45 -61.67
CA LYS A 712 -94.62 -6.26 -61.80
C LYS A 712 -94.02 -5.20 -60.85
N VAL A 713 -92.73 -5.33 -60.50
CA VAL A 713 -91.92 -4.30 -59.79
C VAL A 713 -90.52 -4.15 -60.43
N ASP A 714 -89.92 -2.97 -60.33
CA ASP A 714 -88.75 -2.51 -61.11
C ASP A 714 -87.39 -3.18 -60.83
N THR A 715 -86.65 -3.42 -61.93
CA THR A 715 -85.36 -4.14 -61.97
C THR A 715 -84.18 -3.36 -61.37
N ALA A 716 -84.20 -2.02 -61.40
CA ALA A 716 -83.04 -1.18 -61.05
C ALA A 716 -82.64 -1.29 -59.57
N TYR A 717 -83.63 -1.25 -58.67
CA TYR A 717 -83.43 -1.38 -57.22
C TYR A 717 -82.81 -2.73 -56.81
N ILE A 718 -83.10 -3.79 -57.58
CA ILE A 718 -82.54 -5.13 -57.35
C ILE A 718 -81.04 -5.14 -57.69
N GLN A 719 -80.64 -4.48 -58.79
CA GLN A 719 -79.24 -4.44 -59.23
C GLN A 719 -78.34 -3.69 -58.24
N GLU A 720 -78.77 -2.53 -57.73
CA GLU A 720 -78.02 -1.77 -56.72
C GLU A 720 -77.75 -2.58 -55.45
N ARG A 721 -78.76 -3.31 -54.96
CA ARG A 721 -78.63 -4.18 -53.78
C ARG A 721 -77.73 -5.39 -54.00
N VAL A 722 -77.58 -5.87 -55.25
CA VAL A 722 -76.63 -6.94 -55.59
C VAL A 722 -75.19 -6.40 -55.58
N LEU A 723 -74.95 -5.24 -56.19
CA LEU A 723 -73.63 -4.60 -56.21
C LEU A 723 -73.12 -4.25 -54.80
N LEU A 724 -73.98 -3.67 -53.95
CA LEU A 724 -73.62 -3.35 -52.56
C LEU A 724 -73.28 -4.61 -51.73
N ARG A 725 -73.94 -5.74 -51.99
CA ARG A 725 -73.59 -7.02 -51.34
C ARG A 725 -72.23 -7.53 -51.79
N GLN A 726 -71.95 -7.47 -53.10
CA GLN A 726 -70.66 -7.91 -53.65
C GLN A 726 -69.48 -7.12 -53.07
N GLU A 727 -69.59 -5.79 -52.94
CA GLU A 727 -68.51 -4.98 -52.37
C GLU A 727 -68.36 -5.23 -50.86
N VAL A 728 -69.45 -5.44 -50.11
CA VAL A 728 -69.39 -5.84 -48.69
C VAL A 728 -68.72 -7.20 -48.52
N ASP A 729 -69.01 -8.18 -49.38
CA ASP A 729 -68.38 -9.51 -49.30
C ASP A 729 -66.89 -9.48 -49.71
N LYS A 730 -66.50 -8.60 -50.63
CA LYS A 730 -65.10 -8.31 -50.97
C LYS A 730 -64.34 -7.62 -49.82
N LEU A 731 -64.97 -6.64 -49.15
CA LEU A 731 -64.38 -5.99 -47.96
C LEU A 731 -64.19 -6.98 -46.80
N ARG A 732 -65.13 -7.92 -46.60
CA ARG A 732 -65.00 -9.02 -45.63
C ARG A 732 -63.81 -9.94 -45.93
N LEU A 733 -63.60 -10.28 -47.20
CA LEU A 733 -62.48 -11.14 -47.60
C LEU A 733 -61.13 -10.46 -47.32
N MET A 734 -60.98 -9.19 -47.72
CA MET A 734 -59.74 -8.43 -47.44
C MET A 734 -59.48 -8.23 -45.93
N LEU A 735 -60.53 -8.10 -45.12
CA LEU A 735 -60.38 -8.03 -43.66
C LEU A 735 -59.80 -9.34 -43.11
N LEU A 736 -60.32 -10.48 -43.57
CA LEU A 736 -59.89 -11.80 -43.12
C LEU A 736 -58.45 -12.12 -43.56
N GLU A 737 -58.06 -11.73 -44.79
CA GLU A 737 -56.66 -11.78 -45.26
C GLU A 737 -55.72 -10.93 -44.37
N LYS A 738 -56.18 -9.78 -43.86
CA LYS A 738 -55.40 -8.93 -42.95
C LYS A 738 -55.34 -9.47 -41.53
N GLU A 739 -56.37 -10.18 -41.07
CA GLU A 739 -56.34 -10.91 -39.81
C GLU A 739 -55.31 -12.06 -39.86
N ASP A 740 -55.28 -12.83 -40.95
CA ASP A 740 -54.28 -13.89 -41.17
C ASP A 740 -52.84 -13.36 -41.27
N GLU A 741 -52.61 -12.25 -41.99
CA GLU A 741 -51.30 -11.57 -42.02
C GLU A 741 -50.85 -11.12 -40.62
N ASN A 742 -51.77 -10.59 -39.81
CA ASN A 742 -51.48 -10.12 -38.46
C ASN A 742 -51.17 -11.29 -37.50
N LEU A 743 -51.88 -12.41 -37.63
CA LEU A 743 -51.56 -13.65 -36.91
C LEU A 743 -50.16 -14.16 -37.25
N LEU A 744 -49.80 -14.21 -38.54
CA LEU A 744 -48.45 -14.62 -38.99
C LEU A 744 -47.34 -13.66 -38.52
N LEU A 745 -47.62 -12.36 -38.40
CA LEU A 745 -46.67 -11.40 -37.83
C LEU A 745 -46.53 -11.58 -36.31
N SER A 746 -47.63 -11.76 -35.59
CA SER A 746 -47.65 -12.02 -34.14
C SER A 746 -46.87 -13.29 -33.79
N ASP A 747 -47.07 -14.37 -34.56
CA ASP A 747 -46.34 -15.63 -34.41
C ASP A 747 -44.82 -15.44 -34.60
N LYS A 748 -44.39 -14.69 -35.63
CA LYS A 748 -42.96 -14.36 -35.84
C LYS A 748 -42.37 -13.51 -34.71
N TYR A 749 -43.13 -12.55 -34.17
CA TYR A 749 -42.68 -11.78 -33.01
C TYR A 749 -42.55 -12.68 -31.77
N ARG A 750 -43.49 -13.60 -31.54
CA ARG A 750 -43.44 -14.58 -30.44
C ARG A 750 -42.22 -15.49 -30.56
N GLU A 751 -41.90 -15.99 -31.75
CA GLU A 751 -40.70 -16.79 -32.00
C GLU A 751 -39.40 -15.99 -31.73
N GLN A 752 -39.35 -14.71 -32.11
CA GLN A 752 -38.20 -13.84 -31.82
C GLN A 752 -38.02 -13.60 -30.33
N VAL A 753 -39.11 -13.37 -29.59
CA VAL A 753 -39.10 -13.23 -28.12
C VAL A 753 -38.61 -14.51 -27.46
N GLN A 754 -39.16 -15.68 -27.81
CA GLN A 754 -38.70 -16.97 -27.29
C GLN A 754 -37.21 -17.22 -27.61
N GLY A 755 -36.75 -16.85 -28.81
CA GLY A 755 -35.34 -16.93 -29.17
C GLY A 755 -34.44 -16.00 -28.34
N LEU A 756 -34.93 -14.82 -27.94
CA LEU A 756 -34.23 -13.91 -27.03
C LEU A 756 -34.22 -14.43 -25.60
N GLU A 757 -35.36 -14.93 -25.10
CA GLU A 757 -35.50 -15.54 -23.77
C GLU A 757 -34.55 -16.74 -23.61
N MET A 758 -34.46 -17.62 -24.61
CA MET A 758 -33.53 -18.76 -24.60
C MET A 758 -32.06 -18.32 -24.59
N ARG A 759 -31.71 -17.25 -25.32
CA ARG A 759 -30.36 -16.65 -25.27
C ARG A 759 -30.07 -16.04 -23.90
N LEU A 760 -31.03 -15.32 -23.33
CA LEU A 760 -30.91 -14.70 -22.00
C LEU A 760 -30.78 -15.77 -20.90
N HIS A 761 -31.56 -16.85 -20.97
CA HIS A 761 -31.43 -17.97 -20.04
C HIS A 761 -30.06 -18.65 -20.16
N HIS A 762 -29.55 -18.82 -21.40
CA HIS A 762 -28.22 -19.36 -21.63
C HIS A 762 -27.13 -18.46 -21.04
N THR A 763 -27.16 -17.13 -21.26
CA THR A 763 -26.17 -16.21 -20.68
C THR A 763 -26.23 -16.19 -19.15
N HIS A 764 -27.42 -16.22 -18.54
CA HIS A 764 -27.56 -16.32 -17.08
C HIS A 764 -27.02 -17.65 -16.52
N LYS A 765 -27.17 -18.77 -17.26
CA LYS A 765 -26.56 -20.05 -16.88
C LYS A 765 -25.03 -19.98 -16.96
N VAL A 766 -24.49 -19.38 -18.01
CA VAL A 766 -23.04 -19.19 -18.18
C VAL A 766 -22.49 -18.27 -17.08
N LEU A 767 -23.17 -17.17 -16.75
CA LEU A 767 -22.79 -16.28 -15.65
C LEU A 767 -22.74 -17.02 -14.31
N ARG A 768 -23.78 -17.78 -13.94
CA ARG A 768 -23.74 -18.62 -12.72
C ARG A 768 -22.57 -19.59 -12.68
N THR A 769 -22.24 -20.25 -13.80
CA THR A 769 -21.05 -21.13 -13.83
C THR A 769 -19.72 -20.36 -13.70
N HIS A 770 -19.65 -19.10 -14.13
CA HIS A 770 -18.49 -18.24 -13.90
C HIS A 770 -18.42 -17.77 -12.44
N GLU A 771 -19.55 -17.41 -11.82
CA GLU A 771 -19.65 -17.06 -10.39
C GLU A 771 -19.23 -18.24 -9.51
N GLU A 772 -19.74 -19.45 -9.78
CA GLU A 772 -19.33 -20.68 -9.10
C GLU A 772 -17.83 -20.99 -9.27
N MET A 773 -17.27 -20.73 -10.46
CA MET A 773 -15.84 -20.89 -10.71
C MET A 773 -15.01 -19.81 -9.99
N GLN A 774 -15.51 -18.58 -9.93
CA GLN A 774 -14.88 -17.48 -9.21
C GLN A 774 -14.85 -17.74 -7.70
N GLU A 775 -15.91 -18.30 -7.13
CA GLU A 775 -15.95 -18.66 -5.72
C GLU A 775 -15.00 -19.83 -5.41
N LYS A 776 -14.97 -20.88 -6.24
CA LYS A 776 -13.98 -21.95 -6.14
C LYS A 776 -12.54 -21.45 -6.26
N MET A 777 -12.27 -20.44 -7.10
CA MET A 777 -10.95 -19.81 -7.16
C MET A 777 -10.62 -19.06 -5.86
N LYS A 778 -11.58 -18.34 -5.26
CA LYS A 778 -11.37 -17.71 -3.94
C LYS A 778 -11.10 -18.76 -2.85
N GLU A 779 -11.89 -19.84 -2.80
CA GLU A 779 -11.68 -20.94 -1.85
C GLU A 779 -10.29 -21.57 -1.99
N VAL A 780 -9.86 -21.87 -3.22
CA VAL A 780 -8.53 -22.44 -3.49
C VAL A 780 -7.42 -21.47 -3.09
N LEU A 781 -7.56 -20.17 -3.38
CA LEU A 781 -6.57 -19.16 -2.99
C LEU A 781 -6.52 -18.98 -1.46
N LEU A 782 -7.66 -18.97 -0.78
CA LEU A 782 -7.73 -18.93 0.69
C LEU A 782 -7.15 -20.19 1.37
N ALA A 783 -7.10 -21.32 0.65
CA ALA A 783 -6.48 -22.56 1.13
C ALA A 783 -4.95 -22.63 0.89
N VAL A 784 -4.34 -21.63 0.25
CA VAL A 784 -2.87 -21.57 0.09
C VAL A 784 -2.23 -21.11 1.41
N PRO A 785 -1.27 -21.86 1.99
CA PRO A 785 -0.65 -21.50 3.27
C PRO A 785 0.10 -20.16 3.26
N ASP A 786 0.21 -19.53 4.43
CA ASP A 786 0.81 -18.20 4.67
C ASP A 786 2.25 -17.99 4.17
N LEU A 787 2.95 -19.06 3.75
CA LEU A 787 4.23 -18.97 3.04
C LEU A 787 4.10 -18.28 1.66
N ALA A 788 2.90 -18.21 1.08
CA ALA A 788 2.62 -17.43 -0.13
C ALA A 788 2.36 -15.92 0.14
N ALA A 789 2.36 -15.48 1.40
CA ALA A 789 2.14 -14.08 1.77
C ALA A 789 3.24 -13.12 1.26
N GLY A 790 4.37 -13.63 0.75
CA GLY A 790 5.41 -12.83 0.09
C GLY A 790 5.13 -12.52 -1.40
N CYS A 791 4.15 -13.16 -2.04
CA CYS A 791 3.94 -13.01 -3.49
C CYS A 791 2.99 -11.84 -3.80
N GLN A 792 3.52 -10.77 -4.38
CA GLN A 792 2.77 -9.59 -4.85
C GLN A 792 1.72 -9.92 -5.93
N GLU A 793 1.99 -10.94 -6.74
CA GLU A 793 1.10 -11.46 -7.78
C GLU A 793 -0.17 -12.09 -7.18
N PHE A 794 -0.02 -12.84 -6.08
CA PHE A 794 -1.11 -13.46 -5.33
C PHE A 794 -2.02 -12.41 -4.68
N HIS A 795 -1.43 -11.36 -4.08
CA HIS A 795 -2.16 -10.21 -3.56
C HIS A 795 -2.91 -9.43 -4.66
N SER A 796 -2.33 -9.35 -5.85
CA SER A 796 -2.96 -8.72 -7.01
C SER A 796 -4.16 -9.55 -7.50
N LEU A 797 -4.03 -10.88 -7.56
CA LEU A 797 -5.12 -11.80 -7.91
C LEU A 797 -6.28 -11.75 -6.91
N LEU A 798 -6.00 -11.75 -5.60
CA LEU A 798 -7.04 -11.59 -4.56
C LEU A 798 -7.79 -10.24 -4.71
N ARG A 799 -7.06 -9.16 -5.03
CA ARG A 799 -7.64 -7.84 -5.30
C ARG A 799 -8.52 -7.84 -6.55
N TYR A 800 -8.12 -8.50 -7.63
CA TYR A 800 -8.94 -8.69 -8.83
C TYR A 800 -10.22 -9.52 -8.56
N LEU A 801 -10.20 -10.42 -7.57
CA LEU A 801 -11.36 -11.19 -7.13
C LEU A 801 -12.24 -10.47 -6.09
N GLY A 802 -11.92 -9.21 -5.76
CA GLY A 802 -12.68 -8.37 -4.84
C GLY A 802 -12.42 -8.64 -3.35
N GLN A 803 -11.43 -9.48 -3.01
CA GLN A 803 -11.05 -9.70 -1.61
C GLN A 803 -9.98 -8.70 -1.16
N LYS A 804 -10.23 -8.08 -0.01
CA LYS A 804 -9.32 -7.11 0.61
C LYS A 804 -8.21 -7.89 1.33
N PRO A 805 -6.92 -7.71 1.00
CA PRO A 805 -5.85 -8.46 1.66
C PRO A 805 -5.77 -8.08 3.13
N ALA A 806 -5.55 -9.08 3.99
CA ALA A 806 -5.21 -8.83 5.40
C ALA A 806 -3.85 -8.11 5.44
N SER A 807 -3.85 -6.87 5.94
CA SER A 807 -2.68 -6.01 6.00
C SER A 807 -1.64 -6.57 6.99
N GLY A 808 -0.66 -7.32 6.47
CA GLY A 808 0.26 -8.12 7.27
C GLY A 808 1.73 -8.14 6.83
N SER A 809 2.14 -7.36 5.83
CA SER A 809 3.56 -7.21 5.48
C SER A 809 3.88 -5.86 4.85
N LYS A 810 5.05 -5.34 5.20
CA LYS A 810 5.61 -4.05 4.77
C LYS A 810 5.94 -4.00 3.28
N GLU A 811 5.95 -2.76 2.76
CA GLU A 811 6.90 -2.24 1.76
C GLU A 811 7.23 -3.11 0.53
N ALA A 812 6.63 -2.73 -0.60
CA ALA A 812 7.41 -2.47 -1.81
C ALA A 812 6.74 -1.32 -2.57
N ALA A 813 7.31 -0.12 -2.47
CA ALA A 813 6.96 0.97 -3.36
C ALA A 813 7.62 0.71 -4.72
N GLU A 814 6.82 0.62 -5.79
CA GLU A 814 7.35 0.88 -7.14
C GLU A 814 7.30 2.40 -7.41
N PRO A 815 8.40 3.00 -7.89
CA PRO A 815 8.43 4.42 -8.23
C PRO A 815 7.71 4.70 -9.56
N LEU A 816 7.31 5.95 -9.75
CA LEU A 816 6.62 6.47 -10.93
C LEU A 816 7.46 6.48 -12.22
#